data_AF-A0A644VW92-F1
#
_entry.id   AF-A0A644VW92-F1
#
_cell.length_a   1.000
_cell.length_b   1.000
_cell.length_c   1.000
_cell.angle_alpha   90.00
_cell.angle_beta   90.00
_cell.angle_gamma   90.00
#
_symmetry.space_group_name_H-M   'P 1'
#
loop_
_entity.id
_entity.type
_entity.pdbx_description
1 polymer ?
#
loop_
_entity_poly.entity_id
_entity_poly.type
_entity_poly.pdbx_seq_one_letter_code
_entity_poly.pdbx_strand_id
1 'polypeptide(L)'
;MRCQTQVWVSVRELLNTVSIDLQEKAWFQRTEIFLAINTGDPSAETKLTGYLRKYPNDLEMILAKLSIWQRESRIPDIYNYLNNLDLSNIEGLPEQRVRLAALICQYQDGMKGLKYAYSILMNNWDNPQLHLVYQNLMLFNEGVEDAILVADSVSMDTVVCLQTESGERLYRIEKEKYTFFADERLSSDSDLGNLLLGKEPGDKFKLQEYANSKPVEVLWVKSIYLDAFHRSLEEFNERFPRTNGLLKFKIDENSPDPIEDIRDLVKARAEKIEVILNKYRSTNMPLSFVAKLLGKDPIDVVQGLSAVNIELQVCQGLHSEREDALRIIRNHEQKGCIVDAITLSTIYHLGIGEAITAVFGQIYTPQSVLDLLAYRSMIANQDIGRKQSLLGWYNGNLAIEEYSEDILRTIATEREKELSWARSIVRIVPSIPKSDHSSETKKMIDLLGREACDSAVAADGNNLLLLSEDMGYRAWSAASFHSQATWLQPVLIHALNEGHISIDRYSDAINTLALNGHNYISLNADCLMHQVRKDEFHLTNNLSRLLSKVGGPSADVYSNSSVLSSFIIYLWKECPDDFEFKRILNEIFNTFTRGRSEDLRAIVWLIWITTKITSPTLQKHIMDWLVGHSIGASYFPELIKRN
;
A
#
# COMPACT_ATOMS: atom_id res chain seq x y z
N MET A 1 0.15 15.91 16.40
CA MET A 1 -0.08 17.10 15.55
C MET A 1 1.12 17.29 14.64
N ARG A 2 0.92 17.70 13.37
CA ARG A 2 2.02 18.04 12.45
C ARG A 2 2.60 19.38 12.89
N CYS A 3 3.90 19.44 13.18
CA CYS A 3 4.59 20.72 13.24
C CYS A 3 4.40 21.39 11.87
N GLN A 4 3.61 22.47 11.83
CA GLN A 4 3.24 23.18 10.60
C GLN A 4 4.40 24.03 10.05
N THR A 5 5.54 24.08 10.74
CA THR A 5 6.71 24.82 10.27
C THR A 5 7.41 24.01 9.18
N GLN A 6 6.98 24.22 7.93
CA GLN A 6 7.55 23.69 6.69
C GLN A 6 8.81 24.46 6.23
N VAL A 7 9.48 25.06 7.21
CA VAL A 7 10.73 25.79 7.11
C VAL A 7 11.76 24.93 7.81
N TRP A 8 12.02 23.74 7.26
CA TRP A 8 12.74 22.68 7.96
C TRP A 8 14.18 23.05 8.24
N VAL A 9 14.82 23.70 7.26
CA VAL A 9 16.21 24.12 7.37
C VAL A 9 16.29 25.29 8.35
N SER A 10 15.46 26.33 8.19
CA SER A 10 15.52 27.46 9.13
C SER A 10 15.05 27.08 10.53
N VAL A 11 14.12 26.14 10.71
CA VAL A 11 13.76 25.64 12.05
C VAL A 11 14.96 24.92 12.66
N ARG A 12 15.64 24.05 11.92
CA ARG A 12 16.83 23.36 12.44
C ARG A 12 17.96 24.33 12.78
N GLU A 13 18.23 25.29 11.91
CA GLU A 13 19.23 26.34 12.14
C GLU A 13 18.86 27.23 13.33
N LEU A 14 17.59 27.61 13.45
CA LEU A 14 17.09 28.40 14.58
C LEU A 14 17.21 27.60 15.88
N LEU A 15 16.78 26.34 15.91
CA LEU A 15 16.90 25.47 17.09
C LEU A 15 18.36 25.33 17.55
N ASN A 16 19.31 25.24 16.60
CA ASN A 16 20.74 25.14 16.92
C ASN A 16 21.37 26.44 17.44
N THR A 17 20.71 27.59 17.26
CA THR A 17 21.21 28.91 17.70
C THR A 17 20.55 29.42 18.98
N VAL A 18 19.59 28.66 19.52
CA VAL A 18 18.87 29.00 20.75
C VAL A 18 19.73 28.75 22.00
N SER A 19 19.66 29.66 22.99
CA SER A 19 20.37 29.56 24.27
C SER A 19 19.99 28.30 25.06
N ILE A 20 20.93 27.78 25.86
CA ILE A 20 20.74 26.58 26.71
C ILE A 20 19.46 26.66 27.58
N ASP A 21 19.19 27.81 28.19
CA ASP A 21 18.00 28.03 29.04
C ASP A 21 16.66 27.82 28.32
N LEU A 22 16.62 28.07 27.01
CA LEU A 22 15.44 27.86 26.18
C LEU A 22 15.35 26.42 25.67
N GLN A 23 16.49 25.75 25.47
CA GLN A 23 16.54 24.32 25.11
C GLN A 23 15.98 23.42 26.22
N GLU A 24 16.04 23.86 27.47
CA GLU A 24 15.47 23.13 28.59
C GLU A 24 13.94 23.22 28.71
N LYS A 25 13.30 24.14 27.98
CA LYS A 25 11.84 24.34 28.05
C LYS A 25 11.06 23.21 27.37
N ALA A 26 9.93 22.82 27.96
CA ALA A 26 9.08 21.73 27.46
C ALA A 26 8.67 21.91 25.99
N TRP A 27 8.23 23.11 25.60
CA TRP A 27 7.79 23.40 24.24
C TRP A 27 8.92 23.27 23.20
N PHE A 28 10.16 23.56 23.61
CA PHE A 28 11.33 23.44 22.73
C PHE A 28 11.66 21.96 22.50
N GLN A 29 11.74 21.19 23.58
CA GLN A 29 11.99 19.74 23.51
C GLN A 29 10.90 19.02 22.69
N ARG A 30 9.63 19.40 22.87
CA ARG A 30 8.52 18.90 22.04
C ARG A 30 8.74 19.22 20.56
N THR A 31 9.13 20.44 20.23
CA THR A 31 9.40 20.86 18.84
C THR A 31 10.54 20.04 18.23
N GLU A 32 11.65 19.85 18.94
CA GLU A 32 12.76 19.01 18.50
C GLU A 32 12.38 17.55 18.28
N ILE A 33 11.56 17.00 19.19
CA ILE A 33 11.06 15.63 19.09
C ILE A 33 10.15 15.48 17.87
N PHE A 34 9.20 16.41 17.67
CA PHE A 34 8.33 16.36 16.49
C PHE A 34 9.11 16.54 15.20
N LEU A 35 10.12 17.41 15.19
CA LEU A 35 11.02 17.55 14.04
C LEU A 35 11.67 16.20 13.75
N ALA A 36 12.31 15.58 14.75
CA ALA A 36 12.96 14.29 14.61
C ALA A 36 12.02 13.17 14.12
N ILE A 37 10.81 13.08 14.69
CA ILE A 37 9.80 12.10 14.26
C ILE A 37 9.38 12.36 12.82
N ASN A 38 9.04 13.60 12.47
CA ASN A 38 8.51 13.93 11.14
C ASN A 38 9.57 13.81 10.04
N THR A 39 10.85 13.90 10.38
CA THR A 39 11.95 13.72 9.43
C THR A 39 12.50 12.30 9.42
N GLY A 40 12.03 11.40 10.29
CA GLY A 40 12.60 10.06 10.43
C GLY A 40 14.02 10.04 10.98
N ASP A 41 14.38 11.00 11.83
CA ASP A 41 15.69 11.05 12.50
C ASP A 41 15.79 9.88 13.51
N PRO A 42 16.82 9.02 13.41
CA PRO A 42 17.02 7.90 14.34
C PRO A 42 17.14 8.29 15.82
N SER A 43 17.46 9.54 16.14
CA SER A 43 17.56 10.03 17.52
C SER A 43 16.20 10.28 18.20
N ALA A 44 15.08 10.19 17.47
CA ALA A 44 13.73 10.53 17.96
C ALA A 44 13.36 9.81 19.26
N GLU A 45 13.59 8.49 19.36
CA GLU A 45 13.25 7.71 20.56
C GLU A 45 14.07 8.14 21.79
N THR A 46 15.35 8.45 21.58
CA THR A 46 16.24 8.90 22.66
C THR A 46 15.76 10.25 23.21
N LYS A 47 15.41 11.19 22.31
CA LYS A 47 14.84 12.49 22.68
C LYS A 47 13.50 12.32 23.43
N LEU A 48 12.60 11.48 22.90
CA LEU A 48 11.31 11.15 23.53
C LEU A 48 11.49 10.57 24.94
N THR A 49 12.40 9.60 25.10
CA THR A 49 12.65 8.97 26.39
C THR A 49 13.24 9.94 27.41
N GLY A 50 14.12 10.86 26.97
CA GLY A 50 14.61 11.95 27.81
C GLY A 50 13.51 12.89 28.28
N TYR A 51 12.59 13.25 27.38
CA TYR A 51 11.46 14.15 27.67
C TYR A 51 10.43 13.51 28.61
N LEU A 52 9.99 12.28 28.33
CA LEU A 52 8.96 11.58 29.12
C LEU A 52 9.41 11.25 30.55
N ARG A 53 10.72 11.28 30.85
CA ARG A 53 11.20 11.22 32.25
C ARG A 53 10.82 12.46 33.06
N LYS A 54 10.71 13.63 32.41
CA LYS A 54 10.35 14.91 33.03
C LYS A 54 8.83 15.16 32.98
N TYR A 55 8.19 14.73 31.90
CA TYR A 55 6.76 14.94 31.63
C TYR A 55 6.06 13.60 31.33
N PRO A 56 5.88 12.73 32.34
CA PRO A 56 5.42 11.35 32.13
C PRO A 56 3.95 11.23 31.68
N ASN A 57 3.15 12.29 31.85
CA ASN A 57 1.71 12.29 31.58
C ASN A 57 1.34 12.90 30.21
N ASP A 58 2.33 13.35 29.44
CA ASP A 58 2.13 13.99 28.13
C ASP A 58 1.72 12.94 27.08
N LEU A 59 0.41 12.78 26.88
CA LEU A 59 -0.13 11.71 26.06
C LEU A 59 0.35 11.76 24.61
N GLU A 60 0.57 12.94 24.07
CA GLU A 60 1.02 13.06 22.68
C GLU A 60 2.42 12.45 22.50
N MET A 61 3.30 12.68 23.47
CA MET A 61 4.65 12.11 23.49
C MET A 61 4.63 10.61 23.82
N ILE A 62 3.72 10.17 24.70
CA ILE A 62 3.50 8.74 24.97
C ILE A 62 3.08 8.02 23.69
N LEU A 63 2.05 8.54 23.00
CA LEU A 63 1.58 7.95 21.75
C LEU A 63 2.68 7.92 20.69
N ALA A 64 3.48 8.99 20.56
CA ALA A 64 4.62 9.01 19.65
C ALA A 64 5.64 7.91 19.94
N LYS A 65 5.94 7.67 21.23
CA LYS A 65 6.83 6.60 21.67
C LYS A 65 6.26 5.21 21.40
N LEU A 66 4.99 4.98 21.75
CA LEU A 66 4.30 3.72 21.45
C LEU A 66 4.27 3.46 19.94
N SER A 67 4.03 4.48 19.12
CA SER A 67 4.09 4.35 17.66
C SER A 67 5.47 3.97 17.13
N ILE A 68 6.57 4.46 17.73
CA ILE A 68 7.93 3.99 17.37
C ILE A 68 8.05 2.49 17.67
N TRP A 69 7.69 2.08 18.89
CA TRP A 69 7.78 0.68 19.29
C TRP A 69 6.89 -0.25 18.47
N GLN A 70 5.71 0.19 18.04
CA GLN A 70 4.85 -0.58 17.13
C GLN A 70 5.57 -0.84 15.80
N ARG A 71 6.23 0.19 15.25
CA ARG A 71 6.96 0.10 13.98
C ARG A 71 8.22 -0.74 14.09
N GLU A 72 8.82 -0.83 15.27
CA GLU A 72 9.95 -1.71 15.58
C GLU A 72 9.54 -3.13 16.02
N SER A 73 8.24 -3.43 16.04
CA SER A 73 7.68 -4.71 16.52
C SER A 73 8.05 -5.03 17.98
N ARG A 74 8.26 -4.00 18.82
CA ARG A 74 8.63 -4.13 20.23
C ARG A 74 7.41 -4.35 21.13
N ILE A 75 6.63 -5.39 20.82
CA ILE A 75 5.38 -5.72 21.51
C ILE A 75 5.55 -5.89 23.02
N PRO A 76 6.60 -6.56 23.54
CA PRO A 76 6.79 -6.68 24.98
C PRO A 76 6.98 -5.33 25.69
N ASP A 77 7.65 -4.36 25.05
CA ASP A 77 7.86 -3.03 25.62
C ASP A 77 6.55 -2.23 25.66
N ILE A 78 5.73 -2.34 24.62
CA ILE A 78 4.39 -1.74 24.55
C ILE A 78 3.52 -2.30 25.68
N TYR A 79 3.45 -3.64 25.80
CA TYR A 79 2.68 -4.32 26.84
C TYR A 79 3.07 -3.82 28.23
N ASN A 80 4.37 -3.87 28.55
CA ASN A 80 4.89 -3.48 29.86
C ASN A 80 4.61 -2.01 30.17
N TYR A 81 4.73 -1.13 29.18
CA TYR A 81 4.48 0.30 29.37
C TYR A 81 3.00 0.60 29.61
N LEU A 82 2.11 0.03 28.80
CA LEU A 82 0.66 0.21 28.94
C LEU A 82 0.13 -0.37 30.26
N ASN A 83 0.70 -1.48 30.73
CA ASN A 83 0.30 -2.11 31.99
C ASN A 83 0.60 -1.21 33.20
N ASN A 84 1.69 -0.43 33.16
CA ASN A 84 2.13 0.43 34.25
C ASN A 84 1.67 1.89 34.11
N LEU A 85 0.92 2.22 33.05
CA LEU A 85 0.47 3.57 32.78
C LEU A 85 -0.77 3.91 33.64
N ASP A 86 -0.66 4.98 34.44
CA ASP A 86 -1.77 5.51 35.23
C ASP A 86 -2.69 6.37 34.35
N LEU A 87 -3.88 5.86 34.03
CA LEU A 87 -4.87 6.54 33.18
C LEU A 87 -5.55 7.73 33.86
N SER A 88 -5.51 7.81 35.20
CA SER A 88 -6.28 8.80 35.96
C SER A 88 -5.74 10.22 35.80
N ASN A 89 -4.45 10.37 35.49
CA ASN A 89 -3.74 11.64 35.45
C ASN A 89 -3.08 11.95 34.08
N ILE A 90 -3.52 11.28 33.02
CA ILE A 90 -2.99 11.53 31.66
C ILE A 90 -3.50 12.87 31.14
N GLU A 91 -2.62 13.68 30.56
CA GLU A 91 -2.95 14.93 29.87
C GLU A 91 -3.10 14.66 28.38
N GLY A 92 -4.19 15.11 27.76
CA GLY A 92 -4.37 14.95 26.31
C GLY A 92 -5.80 15.15 25.86
N LEU A 93 -5.93 15.41 24.55
CA LEU A 93 -7.21 15.58 23.87
C LEU A 93 -8.00 14.26 23.84
N PRO A 94 -9.35 14.30 23.80
CA PRO A 94 -10.18 13.10 23.69
C PRO A 94 -9.75 12.16 22.56
N GLU A 95 -9.36 12.69 21.41
CA GLU A 95 -8.92 11.92 20.23
C GLU A 95 -7.60 11.19 20.49
N GLN A 96 -6.73 11.74 21.33
CA GLN A 96 -5.50 11.08 21.75
C GLN A 96 -5.82 9.97 22.78
N ARG A 97 -6.72 10.24 23.72
CA ARG A 97 -7.11 9.29 24.76
C ARG A 97 -7.79 8.05 24.16
N VAL A 98 -8.65 8.22 23.16
CA VAL A 98 -9.32 7.08 22.51
C VAL A 98 -8.34 6.24 21.70
N ARG A 99 -7.29 6.85 21.13
CA ARG A 99 -6.19 6.10 20.48
C ARG A 99 -5.40 5.30 21.50
N LEU A 100 -5.13 5.85 22.69
CA LEU A 100 -4.52 5.10 23.78
C LEU A 100 -5.42 3.92 24.21
N ALA A 101 -6.72 4.15 24.33
CA ALA A 101 -7.69 3.10 24.63
C ALA A 101 -7.62 1.96 23.60
N ALA A 102 -7.52 2.30 22.31
CA ALA A 102 -7.34 1.32 21.24
C ALA A 102 -6.04 0.50 21.38
N LEU A 103 -4.93 1.14 21.75
CA LEU A 103 -3.66 0.46 22.01
C LEU A 103 -3.75 -0.47 23.24
N ILE A 104 -4.48 -0.07 24.28
CA ILE A 104 -4.74 -0.91 25.45
C ILE A 104 -5.57 -2.14 25.06
N CYS A 105 -6.62 -1.96 24.25
CA CYS A 105 -7.40 -3.08 23.75
C CYS A 105 -6.55 -4.04 22.92
N GLN A 106 -5.63 -3.52 22.11
CA GLN A 106 -4.81 -4.30 21.20
C GLN A 106 -3.67 -5.06 21.90
N TYR A 107 -3.01 -4.44 22.87
CA TYR A 107 -1.77 -4.95 23.44
C TYR A 107 -1.82 -5.26 24.93
N GLN A 108 -2.93 -5.02 25.63
CA GLN A 108 -3.03 -5.30 27.06
C GLN A 108 -4.33 -6.03 27.41
N ASP A 109 -5.33 -5.30 27.91
CA ASP A 109 -6.62 -5.84 28.36
C ASP A 109 -7.72 -5.17 27.54
N GLY A 110 -8.38 -5.98 26.70
CA GLY A 110 -9.48 -5.59 25.83
C GLY A 110 -10.58 -4.84 26.55
N MET A 111 -11.03 -5.37 27.69
CA MET A 111 -12.11 -4.80 28.49
C MET A 111 -11.70 -3.53 29.21
N LYS A 112 -10.48 -3.44 29.73
CA LYS A 112 -9.95 -2.21 30.32
C LYS A 112 -9.88 -1.09 29.27
N GLY A 113 -9.37 -1.40 28.08
CA GLY A 113 -9.31 -0.44 26.98
C GLY A 113 -10.70 0.01 26.53
N LEU A 114 -11.65 -0.93 26.40
CA LEU A 114 -13.03 -0.62 25.99
C LEU A 114 -13.75 0.26 26.99
N LYS A 115 -13.64 -0.03 28.30
CA LYS A 115 -14.17 0.81 29.38
C LYS A 115 -13.65 2.24 29.28
N TYR A 116 -12.35 2.38 29.02
CA TYR A 116 -11.75 3.69 28.84
C TYR A 116 -12.27 4.39 27.57
N ALA A 117 -12.33 3.70 26.43
CA ALA A 117 -12.88 4.23 25.19
C ALA A 117 -14.35 4.67 25.33
N TYR A 118 -15.18 3.86 25.98
CA TYR A 118 -16.58 4.17 26.28
C TYR A 118 -16.71 5.44 27.10
N SER A 119 -15.93 5.57 28.18
CA SER A 119 -15.97 6.78 29.01
C SER A 119 -15.59 8.05 28.23
N ILE A 120 -14.65 7.95 27.30
CA ILE A 120 -14.23 9.07 26.45
C ILE A 120 -15.33 9.44 25.46
N LEU A 121 -15.93 8.44 24.80
CA LEU A 121 -17.04 8.63 23.88
C LEU A 121 -18.25 9.27 24.58
N MET A 122 -18.66 8.72 25.71
CA MET A 122 -19.82 9.20 26.47
C MET A 122 -19.68 10.64 26.97
N ASN A 123 -18.45 11.07 27.27
CA ASN A 123 -18.17 12.46 27.63
C ASN A 123 -18.08 13.40 26.42
N ASN A 124 -18.03 12.88 25.19
CA ASN A 124 -17.75 13.63 23.98
C ASN A 124 -18.59 13.11 22.78
N TRP A 125 -19.87 12.81 23.00
CA TRP A 125 -20.76 12.16 22.03
C TRP A 125 -20.98 12.98 20.74
N ASP A 126 -20.72 14.29 20.74
CA ASP A 126 -20.81 15.10 19.53
C ASP A 126 -19.51 15.13 18.71
N ASN A 127 -18.54 14.27 19.01
CA ASN A 127 -17.27 14.19 18.30
C ASN A 127 -17.24 12.99 17.32
N PRO A 128 -17.32 13.22 15.99
CA PRO A 128 -17.39 12.14 15.01
C PRO A 128 -16.16 11.22 15.01
N GLN A 129 -14.98 11.72 15.36
CA GLN A 129 -13.76 10.92 15.35
C GLN A 129 -13.77 9.86 16.46
N LEU A 130 -14.37 10.18 17.61
CA LEU A 130 -14.45 9.24 18.73
C LEU A 130 -15.43 8.11 18.42
N HIS A 131 -16.53 8.42 17.74
CA HIS A 131 -17.47 7.42 17.22
C HIS A 131 -16.78 6.43 16.29
N LEU A 132 -16.02 6.91 15.30
CA LEU A 132 -15.32 6.04 14.34
C LEU A 132 -14.28 5.13 15.02
N VAL A 133 -13.52 5.66 15.99
CA VAL A 133 -12.56 4.84 16.74
C VAL A 133 -13.29 3.80 17.59
N TYR A 134 -14.37 4.17 18.28
CA TYR A 134 -15.15 3.25 19.09
C TYR A 134 -15.83 2.15 18.24
N GLN A 135 -16.39 2.52 17.09
CA GLN A 135 -16.96 1.57 16.13
C GLN A 135 -15.90 0.59 15.62
N ASN A 136 -14.71 1.10 15.27
CA ASN A 136 -13.59 0.26 14.85
C ASN A 136 -13.16 -0.72 15.95
N LEU A 137 -13.09 -0.26 17.20
CA LEU A 137 -12.77 -1.12 18.34
C LEU A 137 -13.77 -2.26 18.51
N MET A 138 -15.06 -1.97 18.44
CA MET A 138 -16.12 -2.97 18.59
C MET A 138 -16.18 -3.95 17.41
N LEU A 139 -15.85 -3.52 16.19
CA LEU A 139 -15.93 -4.37 15.00
C LEU A 139 -14.70 -5.26 14.78
N PHE A 140 -13.51 -4.79 15.16
CA PHE A 140 -12.25 -5.39 14.68
C PHE A 140 -11.30 -5.83 15.80
N ASN A 141 -11.66 -5.65 17.07
CA ASN A 141 -10.85 -6.09 18.20
C ASN A 141 -11.41 -7.37 18.83
N GLU A 142 -10.64 -8.46 18.78
CA GLU A 142 -11.05 -9.76 19.34
C GLU A 142 -11.06 -9.76 20.88
N GLY A 143 -10.31 -8.86 21.52
CA GLY A 143 -10.28 -8.72 22.98
C GLY A 143 -11.55 -8.14 23.59
N VAL A 144 -12.55 -7.77 22.78
CA VAL A 144 -13.83 -7.21 23.26
C VAL A 144 -15.04 -8.06 22.90
N GLU A 145 -14.85 -9.31 22.45
CA GLU A 145 -15.95 -10.24 22.12
C GLU A 145 -16.97 -10.36 23.26
N ASP A 146 -16.50 -10.50 24.51
CA ASP A 146 -17.36 -10.59 25.70
C ASP A 146 -18.26 -9.35 25.90
N ALA A 147 -17.84 -8.17 25.43
CA ALA A 147 -18.65 -6.95 25.51
C ALA A 147 -19.74 -6.87 24.43
N ILE A 148 -19.57 -7.62 23.34
CA ILE A 148 -20.49 -7.73 22.20
C ILE A 148 -21.58 -8.78 22.49
N LEU A 149 -21.32 -9.72 23.39
CA LEU A 149 -22.33 -10.68 23.84
C LEU A 149 -23.52 -9.95 24.45
N VAL A 150 -24.73 -10.43 24.11
CA VAL A 150 -25.98 -9.98 24.70
C VAL A 150 -25.91 -10.28 26.20
N ALA A 151 -26.24 -9.31 27.04
CA ALA A 151 -26.31 -9.56 28.47
C ALA A 151 -27.53 -10.47 28.74
N ASP A 152 -27.30 -11.61 29.36
CA ASP A 152 -28.37 -12.59 29.62
C ASP A 152 -29.41 -12.07 30.63
N SER A 153 -29.00 -11.16 31.51
CA SER A 153 -29.86 -10.54 32.50
C SER A 153 -29.47 -9.09 32.79
N VAL A 154 -30.44 -8.32 33.29
CA VAL A 154 -30.23 -6.94 33.71
C VAL A 154 -29.30 -6.89 34.93
N SER A 155 -28.20 -6.16 34.81
CA SER A 155 -27.20 -5.96 35.86
C SER A 155 -26.55 -4.57 35.77
N MET A 156 -25.54 -4.29 36.60
CA MET A 156 -24.74 -3.07 36.44
C MET A 156 -24.06 -3.06 35.07
N ASP A 157 -23.96 -1.88 34.45
CA ASP A 157 -23.42 -1.67 33.10
C ASP A 157 -24.27 -2.33 31.99
N THR A 158 -25.60 -2.33 32.16
CA THR A 158 -26.56 -2.80 31.15
C THR A 158 -27.60 -1.74 30.75
N VAL A 159 -28.18 -1.92 29.55
CA VAL A 159 -29.33 -1.20 29.03
C VAL A 159 -30.45 -2.21 28.78
N VAL A 160 -31.64 -1.94 29.32
CA VAL A 160 -32.83 -2.77 29.14
C VAL A 160 -33.91 -2.03 28.36
N CYS A 161 -34.50 -2.71 27.37
CA CYS A 161 -35.69 -2.23 26.68
C CYS A 161 -36.94 -2.95 27.18
N LEU A 162 -37.93 -2.16 27.61
CA LEU A 162 -39.23 -2.66 28.03
C LEU A 162 -40.30 -2.30 27.00
N GLN A 163 -41.12 -3.28 26.64
CA GLN A 163 -42.38 -3.03 25.97
C GLN A 163 -43.41 -2.58 27.00
N THR A 164 -43.84 -1.33 26.90
CA THR A 164 -44.93 -0.75 27.70
C THR A 164 -46.17 -0.52 26.84
N GLU A 165 -47.30 -0.18 27.47
CA GLU A 165 -48.50 0.25 26.73
C GLU A 165 -48.25 1.51 25.87
N SER A 166 -47.31 2.36 26.29
CA SER A 166 -46.94 3.60 25.58
C SER A 166 -45.88 3.41 24.49
N GLY A 167 -45.43 2.17 24.26
CA GLY A 167 -44.32 1.85 23.36
C GLY A 167 -43.07 1.37 24.12
N GLU A 168 -41.95 1.33 23.41
CA GLU A 168 -40.66 0.93 23.96
C GLU A 168 -40.11 1.99 24.92
N ARG A 169 -39.54 1.55 26.04
CA ARG A 169 -38.82 2.40 26.98
C ARG A 169 -37.47 1.80 27.35
N LEU A 170 -36.44 2.64 27.32
CA LEU A 170 -35.07 2.26 27.61
C LEU A 170 -34.67 2.71 29.01
N TYR A 171 -34.01 1.83 29.75
CA TYR A 171 -33.39 2.15 31.03
C TYR A 171 -31.93 1.70 31.03
N ARG A 172 -31.03 2.63 31.38
CA ARG A 172 -29.59 2.43 31.47
C ARG A 172 -29.18 2.39 32.94
N ILE A 173 -28.60 1.27 33.37
CA ILE A 173 -28.09 1.07 34.72
C ILE A 173 -26.57 1.07 34.66
N GLU A 174 -25.95 2.19 34.99
CA GLU A 174 -24.48 2.35 35.01
C GLU A 174 -24.05 3.22 36.20
N LYS A 175 -22.81 3.02 36.66
CA LYS A 175 -22.27 3.73 37.82
C LYS A 175 -21.97 5.21 37.53
N GLU A 176 -21.42 5.48 36.35
CA GLU A 176 -21.00 6.82 35.94
C GLU A 176 -22.18 7.66 35.46
N LYS A 177 -22.03 9.00 35.52
CA LYS A 177 -23.12 9.93 35.18
C LYS A 177 -22.73 10.83 34.02
N TYR A 178 -22.98 10.37 32.79
CA TYR A 178 -22.71 11.13 31.56
C TYR A 178 -23.83 12.10 31.17
N THR A 179 -23.54 13.19 30.47
CA THR A 179 -24.58 14.14 30.07
C THR A 179 -25.56 13.54 29.05
N PHE A 180 -25.07 12.69 28.14
CA PHE A 180 -25.89 12.01 27.14
C PHE A 180 -26.64 10.82 27.76
N PHE A 181 -27.86 10.56 27.27
CA PHE A 181 -28.80 9.54 27.77
C PHE A 181 -29.22 9.72 29.24
N ALA A 182 -29.23 10.97 29.72
CA ALA A 182 -29.63 11.28 31.10
C ALA A 182 -31.10 10.91 31.41
N ASP A 183 -31.96 10.93 30.39
CA ASP A 183 -33.38 10.56 30.44
C ASP A 183 -33.61 9.04 30.56
N GLU A 184 -32.64 8.23 30.15
CA GLU A 184 -32.67 6.78 30.26
C GLU A 184 -32.04 6.28 31.56
N ARG A 185 -31.33 7.14 32.29
CA ARG A 185 -30.55 6.74 33.46
C ARG A 185 -31.45 6.23 34.58
N LEU A 186 -31.10 5.06 35.09
CA LEU A 186 -31.73 4.45 36.24
C LEU A 186 -30.68 4.06 37.29
N SER A 187 -30.89 4.50 38.53
CA SER A 187 -30.08 4.06 39.66
C SER A 187 -30.44 2.62 40.04
N SER A 188 -29.44 1.77 40.27
CA SER A 188 -29.63 0.40 40.78
C SER A 188 -30.42 0.36 42.09
N ASP A 189 -30.32 1.41 42.89
CA ASP A 189 -30.90 1.49 44.23
C ASP A 189 -32.34 2.05 44.21
N SER A 190 -32.82 2.47 43.05
CA SER A 190 -34.21 2.91 42.88
C SER A 190 -35.18 1.72 42.90
N ASP A 191 -36.44 1.95 43.26
CA ASP A 191 -37.48 0.90 43.28
C ASP A 191 -37.57 0.17 41.92
N LEU A 192 -37.52 0.92 40.82
CA LEU A 192 -37.54 0.35 39.47
C LEU A 192 -36.23 -0.37 39.13
N GLY A 193 -35.08 0.13 39.60
CA GLY A 193 -33.79 -0.55 39.45
C GLY A 193 -33.79 -1.92 40.10
N ASN A 194 -34.20 -1.99 41.38
CA ASN A 194 -34.34 -3.24 42.12
C ASN A 194 -35.30 -4.23 41.46
N LEU A 195 -36.40 -3.73 40.87
CA LEU A 195 -37.37 -4.57 40.17
C LEU A 195 -36.81 -5.17 38.87
N LEU A 196 -35.93 -4.43 38.20
CA LEU A 196 -35.33 -4.83 36.93
C LEU A 196 -34.11 -5.73 37.09
N LEU A 197 -33.33 -5.60 38.17
CA LEU A 197 -32.14 -6.42 38.40
C LEU A 197 -32.46 -7.92 38.32
N GLY A 198 -31.67 -8.64 37.52
CA GLY A 198 -31.80 -10.08 37.29
C GLY A 198 -32.92 -10.49 36.31
N LYS A 199 -33.65 -9.54 35.70
CA LYS A 199 -34.64 -9.87 34.66
C LYS A 199 -33.97 -10.26 33.34
N GLU A 200 -34.57 -11.20 32.63
CA GLU A 200 -34.07 -11.74 31.36
C GLU A 200 -34.97 -11.34 30.18
N PRO A 201 -34.47 -11.33 28.93
CA PRO A 201 -35.32 -11.15 27.75
C PRO A 201 -36.50 -12.14 27.72
N GLY A 202 -37.71 -11.62 27.48
CA GLY A 202 -38.97 -12.37 27.51
C GLY A 202 -39.69 -12.35 28.87
N ASP A 203 -39.04 -11.89 29.95
CA ASP A 203 -39.69 -11.77 31.25
C ASP A 203 -40.86 -10.79 31.23
N LYS A 204 -41.97 -11.18 31.85
CA LYS A 204 -43.17 -10.35 32.01
C LYS A 204 -43.42 -10.07 33.48
N PHE A 205 -43.50 -8.79 33.83
CA PHE A 205 -43.74 -8.36 35.21
C PHE A 205 -44.58 -7.08 35.24
N LYS A 206 -45.09 -6.71 36.41
CA LYS A 206 -45.92 -5.52 36.59
C LYS A 206 -45.11 -4.41 37.24
N LEU A 207 -45.14 -3.21 36.68
CA LEU A 207 -44.49 -2.03 37.28
C LEU A 207 -45.23 -1.53 38.54
N GLN A 208 -46.52 -1.84 38.66
CA GLN A 208 -47.37 -1.44 39.79
C GLN A 208 -48.32 -2.60 40.15
N GLU A 209 -48.60 -2.81 41.43
CA GLU A 209 -49.35 -3.98 41.94
C GLU A 209 -50.88 -3.81 42.03
N TYR A 210 -51.50 -2.85 41.32
CA TYR A 210 -52.97 -2.71 41.32
C TYR A 210 -53.64 -3.63 40.28
N ALA A 211 -54.92 -3.96 40.52
CA ALA A 211 -55.66 -5.01 39.79
C ALA A 211 -55.65 -4.87 38.25
N ASN A 212 -55.59 -3.65 37.73
CA ASN A 212 -55.64 -3.35 36.29
C ASN A 212 -54.29 -3.03 35.64
N SER A 213 -53.16 -3.20 36.34
CA SER A 213 -51.85 -2.97 35.72
C SER A 213 -51.57 -4.06 34.69
N LYS A 214 -51.27 -3.63 33.45
CA LYS A 214 -50.81 -4.56 32.42
C LYS A 214 -49.33 -4.91 32.65
N PRO A 215 -48.92 -6.15 32.34
CA PRO A 215 -47.53 -6.53 32.41
C PRO A 215 -46.71 -5.78 31.36
N VAL A 216 -45.50 -5.39 31.72
CA VAL A 216 -44.44 -5.01 30.79
C VAL A 216 -43.60 -6.23 30.47
N GLU A 217 -43.02 -6.24 29.28
CA GLU A 217 -42.16 -7.32 28.79
C GLU A 217 -40.75 -6.79 28.57
N VAL A 218 -39.74 -7.54 29.02
CA VAL A 218 -38.34 -7.27 28.67
C VAL A 218 -38.10 -7.72 27.24
N LEU A 219 -37.86 -6.78 26.33
CA LEU A 219 -37.62 -7.11 24.92
C LEU A 219 -36.18 -7.59 24.70
N TRP A 220 -35.23 -6.86 25.25
CA TRP A 220 -33.80 -7.18 25.15
C TRP A 220 -33.03 -6.50 26.28
N VAL A 221 -31.86 -7.07 26.59
CA VAL A 221 -30.86 -6.50 27.50
C VAL A 221 -29.52 -6.46 26.75
N LYS A 222 -28.82 -5.33 26.80
CA LYS A 222 -27.50 -5.15 26.17
C LYS A 222 -26.51 -4.66 27.22
N SER A 223 -25.22 -4.94 27.01
CA SER A 223 -24.19 -4.17 27.70
C SER A 223 -24.28 -2.69 27.30
N ILE A 224 -23.90 -1.78 28.20
CA ILE A 224 -23.81 -0.35 27.86
C ILE A 224 -22.87 -0.09 26.67
N TYR A 225 -21.86 -0.95 26.50
CA TYR A 225 -20.87 -0.86 25.44
C TYR A 225 -21.47 -1.18 24.07
N LEU A 226 -22.25 -2.27 24.01
CA LEU A 226 -22.96 -2.71 22.80
C LEU A 226 -24.08 -1.74 22.41
N ASP A 227 -24.82 -1.21 23.40
CA ASP A 227 -25.84 -0.21 23.13
C ASP A 227 -25.24 1.08 22.55
N ALA A 228 -24.16 1.60 23.15
CA ALA A 228 -23.45 2.77 22.63
C ALA A 228 -22.90 2.52 21.21
N PHE A 229 -22.43 1.31 20.91
CA PHE A 229 -22.00 0.94 19.57
C PHE A 229 -23.16 0.98 18.56
N HIS A 230 -24.30 0.36 18.89
CA HIS A 230 -25.47 0.36 18.03
C HIS A 230 -26.02 1.77 17.78
N ARG A 231 -26.14 2.60 18.82
CA ARG A 231 -26.55 4.01 18.66
C ARG A 231 -25.56 4.81 17.84
N SER A 232 -24.28 4.60 18.12
CA SER A 232 -23.20 5.22 17.37
C SER A 232 -23.33 4.91 15.87
N LEU A 233 -23.61 3.66 15.48
CA LEU A 233 -23.82 3.27 14.08
C LEU A 233 -25.13 3.81 13.50
N GLU A 234 -26.22 3.74 14.27
CA GLU A 234 -27.55 4.12 13.81
C GLU A 234 -27.68 5.62 13.54
N GLU A 235 -27.14 6.45 14.44
CA GLU A 235 -27.22 7.91 14.36
C GLU A 235 -26.08 8.53 13.55
N PHE A 236 -24.99 7.80 13.21
CA PHE A 236 -23.75 8.41 12.72
C PHE A 236 -23.95 9.35 11.52
N ASN A 237 -24.59 8.83 10.46
CA ASN A 237 -24.72 9.54 9.19
C ASN A 237 -25.70 10.73 9.30
N GLU A 238 -26.70 10.62 10.17
CA GLU A 238 -27.66 11.70 10.43
C GLU A 238 -27.05 12.80 11.31
N ARG A 239 -26.31 12.40 12.34
CA ARG A 239 -25.64 13.33 13.28
C ARG A 239 -24.43 14.01 12.64
N PHE A 240 -23.69 13.32 11.78
CA PHE A 240 -22.44 13.80 11.18
C PHE A 240 -22.45 13.76 9.65
N PRO A 241 -23.37 14.47 8.97
CA PRO A 241 -23.62 14.33 7.53
C PRO A 241 -22.46 14.76 6.61
N ARG A 242 -21.45 15.43 7.17
CA ARG A 242 -20.25 15.90 6.44
C ARG A 242 -18.99 15.11 6.77
N THR A 243 -19.09 14.12 7.66
CA THR A 243 -17.97 13.29 8.06
C THR A 243 -18.00 12.01 7.26
N ASN A 244 -16.89 11.69 6.57
CA ASN A 244 -16.72 10.38 5.96
C ASN A 244 -16.56 9.31 7.05
N GLY A 245 -17.26 8.19 6.92
CA GLY A 245 -17.27 7.13 7.92
C GLY A 245 -17.92 5.85 7.41
N LEU A 246 -18.33 4.98 8.34
CA LEU A 246 -19.08 3.78 8.00
C LEU A 246 -20.45 4.15 7.41
N LEU A 247 -20.77 3.54 6.28
CA LEU A 247 -22.09 3.68 5.64
C LEU A 247 -22.98 2.53 6.06
N LYS A 248 -24.20 2.86 6.49
CA LYS A 248 -25.26 1.89 6.78
C LYS A 248 -26.10 1.71 5.53
N PHE A 249 -26.17 0.49 5.02
CA PHE A 249 -27.08 0.11 3.94
C PHE A 249 -28.26 -0.65 4.54
N LYS A 250 -29.48 -0.36 4.06
CA LYS A 250 -30.66 -1.19 4.36
C LYS A 250 -30.90 -2.09 3.16
N ILE A 251 -30.85 -3.39 3.39
CA ILE A 251 -31.15 -4.39 2.35
C ILE A 251 -32.63 -4.72 2.46
N ASP A 252 -33.42 -4.40 1.42
CA ASP A 252 -34.79 -4.88 1.29
C ASP A 252 -34.79 -6.16 0.47
N GLU A 253 -34.95 -7.30 1.15
CA GLU A 253 -34.98 -8.62 0.53
C GLU A 253 -36.13 -8.80 -0.48
N ASN A 254 -37.17 -7.96 -0.41
CA ASN A 254 -38.30 -8.00 -1.34
C ASN A 254 -38.09 -7.11 -2.57
N SER A 255 -37.03 -6.30 -2.60
CA SER A 255 -36.65 -5.53 -3.77
C SER A 255 -36.23 -6.46 -4.91
N PRO A 256 -36.56 -6.15 -6.18
CA PRO A 256 -35.96 -6.83 -7.34
C PRO A 256 -34.44 -6.78 -7.34
N ASP A 257 -33.84 -5.80 -6.66
CA ASP A 257 -32.42 -5.62 -6.51
C ASP A 257 -32.02 -5.14 -5.09
N PRO A 258 -31.83 -6.07 -4.14
CA PRO A 258 -31.56 -5.73 -2.74
C PRO A 258 -30.21 -5.05 -2.49
N ILE A 259 -29.31 -5.02 -3.47
CA ILE A 259 -27.93 -4.55 -3.34
C ILE A 259 -27.60 -3.37 -4.28
N GLU A 260 -28.61 -2.72 -4.85
CA GLU A 260 -28.45 -1.60 -5.81
C GLU A 260 -27.49 -0.53 -5.28
N ASP A 261 -27.70 -0.05 -4.05
CA ASP A 261 -26.86 0.98 -3.41
C ASP A 261 -25.39 0.56 -3.28
N ILE A 262 -25.14 -0.71 -2.92
CA ILE A 262 -23.78 -1.25 -2.79
C ILE A 262 -23.13 -1.30 -4.18
N ARG A 263 -23.90 -1.73 -5.19
CA ARG A 263 -23.43 -1.82 -6.56
C ARG A 263 -23.04 -0.46 -7.11
N ASP A 264 -23.89 0.55 -6.93
CA ASP A 264 -23.67 1.91 -7.39
C ASP A 264 -22.46 2.55 -6.71
N LEU A 265 -22.28 2.31 -5.41
CA LEU A 265 -21.09 2.78 -4.69
C LEU A 265 -19.79 2.15 -5.25
N VAL A 266 -19.78 0.83 -5.44
CA VAL A 266 -18.59 0.11 -5.94
C VAL A 266 -18.29 0.54 -7.38
N LYS A 267 -19.32 0.71 -8.20
CA LYS A 267 -19.19 1.22 -9.57
C LYS A 267 -18.65 2.65 -9.61
N ALA A 268 -19.22 3.58 -8.84
CA ALA A 268 -18.75 4.96 -8.76
C ALA A 268 -17.28 5.05 -8.28
N ARG A 269 -16.89 4.17 -7.35
CA ARG A 269 -15.49 4.04 -6.93
C ARG A 269 -14.60 3.56 -8.08
N ALA A 270 -15.03 2.55 -8.84
CA ALA A 270 -14.27 2.04 -9.98
C ALA A 270 -14.09 3.10 -11.08
N GLU A 271 -15.14 3.84 -11.42
CA GLU A 271 -15.09 4.96 -12.38
C GLU A 271 -14.10 6.04 -11.94
N LYS A 272 -14.10 6.41 -10.64
CA LYS A 272 -13.14 7.37 -10.09
C LYS A 272 -11.69 6.87 -10.18
N ILE A 273 -11.46 5.59 -9.90
CA ILE A 273 -10.14 4.95 -10.05
C ILE A 273 -9.69 5.03 -11.50
N GLU A 274 -10.57 4.70 -12.45
CA GLU A 274 -10.29 4.75 -13.89
C GLU A 274 -9.89 6.16 -14.35
N VAL A 275 -10.59 7.21 -13.90
CA VAL A 275 -10.23 8.61 -14.20
C VAL A 275 -8.81 8.95 -13.73
N ILE A 276 -8.46 8.55 -12.50
CA ILE A 276 -7.12 8.79 -11.94
C ILE A 276 -6.06 8.03 -12.74
N LEU A 277 -6.31 6.77 -13.08
CA LEU A 277 -5.38 5.93 -13.83
C LEU A 277 -5.21 6.38 -15.29
N ASN A 278 -6.26 6.88 -15.93
CA ASN A 278 -6.18 7.49 -17.27
C ASN A 278 -5.36 8.78 -17.23
N LYS A 279 -5.43 9.55 -16.14
CA LYS A 279 -4.53 10.69 -15.93
C LYS A 279 -3.08 10.27 -15.76
N TYR A 280 -2.81 9.19 -15.02
CA TYR A 280 -1.48 8.59 -14.93
C TYR A 280 -0.95 8.16 -16.31
N ARG A 281 -1.76 7.50 -17.15
CA ARG A 281 -1.35 7.11 -18.52
C ARG A 281 -0.99 8.31 -19.41
N SER A 282 -1.70 9.42 -19.27
CA SER A 282 -1.60 10.58 -20.16
C SER A 282 -0.64 11.67 -19.65
N THR A 283 -0.08 11.52 -18.45
CA THR A 283 0.80 12.52 -17.82
C THR A 283 1.96 11.84 -17.12
N ASN A 284 3.06 12.57 -16.85
CA ASN A 284 4.18 12.04 -16.05
C ASN A 284 3.89 12.15 -14.53
N MET A 285 2.66 11.83 -14.10
CA MET A 285 2.30 11.88 -12.67
C MET A 285 3.03 10.76 -11.93
N PRO A 286 3.74 11.07 -10.83
CA PRO A 286 4.33 10.02 -9.99
C PRO A 286 3.27 9.04 -9.49
N LEU A 287 3.55 7.75 -9.57
CA LEU A 287 2.67 6.68 -9.11
C LEU A 287 2.50 6.71 -7.58
N SER A 288 3.51 7.18 -6.83
CA SER A 288 3.36 7.44 -5.39
C SER A 288 2.27 8.48 -5.10
N PHE A 289 2.05 9.43 -6.01
CA PHE A 289 1.00 10.44 -5.88
C PHE A 289 -0.35 9.86 -6.28
N VAL A 290 -0.38 9.06 -7.34
CA VAL A 290 -1.56 8.27 -7.74
C VAL A 290 -2.04 7.41 -6.57
N ALA A 291 -1.13 6.72 -5.88
CA ALA A 291 -1.46 5.90 -4.72
C ALA A 291 -2.14 6.70 -3.61
N LYS A 292 -1.65 7.91 -3.32
CA LYS A 292 -2.29 8.83 -2.36
C LYS A 292 -3.68 9.28 -2.81
N LEU A 293 -3.87 9.60 -4.08
CA LEU A 293 -5.18 9.96 -4.63
C LEU A 293 -6.19 8.79 -4.58
N LEU A 294 -5.69 7.56 -4.70
CA LEU A 294 -6.49 6.33 -4.60
C LEU A 294 -6.74 5.87 -3.15
N GLY A 295 -6.04 6.46 -2.17
CA GLY A 295 -6.07 6.01 -0.78
C GLY A 295 -5.49 4.60 -0.61
N LYS A 296 -4.54 4.21 -1.46
CA LYS A 296 -3.83 2.93 -1.42
C LYS A 296 -2.35 3.15 -1.18
N ASP A 297 -1.65 2.11 -0.76
CA ASP A 297 -0.21 2.17 -0.70
C ASP A 297 0.41 1.98 -2.10
N PRO A 298 1.61 2.55 -2.34
CA PRO A 298 2.20 2.55 -3.68
C PRO A 298 2.60 1.17 -4.20
N ILE A 299 2.92 0.21 -3.33
CA ILE A 299 3.33 -1.13 -3.74
C ILE A 299 2.11 -1.89 -4.26
N ASP A 300 0.98 -1.83 -3.56
CA ASP A 300 -0.28 -2.44 -4.03
C ASP A 300 -0.78 -1.81 -5.35
N VAL A 301 -0.56 -0.50 -5.54
CA VAL A 301 -0.92 0.16 -6.80
C VAL A 301 -0.10 -0.38 -7.96
N VAL A 302 1.23 -0.51 -7.80
CA VAL A 302 2.10 -1.11 -8.83
C VAL A 302 1.64 -2.54 -9.16
N GLN A 303 1.42 -3.37 -8.14
CA GLN A 303 0.99 -4.76 -8.33
C GLN A 303 -0.37 -4.85 -9.05
N GLY A 304 -1.27 -3.89 -8.78
CA GLY A 304 -2.59 -3.81 -9.41
C GLY A 304 -2.62 -3.26 -10.85
N LEU A 305 -1.55 -2.62 -11.35
CA LEU A 305 -1.56 -2.00 -12.69
C LEU A 305 -1.81 -3.03 -13.80
N SER A 306 -1.23 -4.22 -13.67
CA SER A 306 -1.35 -5.30 -14.67
C SER A 306 -2.80 -5.75 -14.87
N ALA A 307 -3.58 -5.82 -13.79
CA ALA A 307 -4.98 -6.22 -13.80
C ALA A 307 -5.90 -5.26 -14.60
N VAL A 308 -5.46 -4.01 -14.78
CA VAL A 308 -6.17 -2.97 -15.54
C VAL A 308 -5.45 -2.62 -16.86
N ASN A 309 -4.54 -3.49 -17.30
CA ASN A 309 -3.75 -3.35 -18.52
C ASN A 309 -2.98 -2.01 -18.56
N ILE A 310 -2.42 -1.61 -17.43
CA ILE A 310 -1.52 -0.46 -17.28
C ILE A 310 -0.12 -0.98 -17.02
N GLU A 311 0.85 -0.31 -17.61
CA GLU A 311 2.26 -0.61 -17.39
C GLU A 311 2.90 0.52 -16.57
N LEU A 312 3.87 0.16 -15.75
CA LEU A 312 4.68 1.13 -15.00
C LEU A 312 5.59 1.87 -15.99
N GLN A 313 5.53 3.20 -16.01
CA GLN A 313 6.40 4.02 -16.86
C GLN A 313 7.77 4.13 -16.19
N VAL A 314 8.72 3.31 -16.64
CA VAL A 314 10.06 3.27 -16.03
C VAL A 314 11.02 4.28 -16.64
N CYS A 315 11.00 4.48 -17.95
CA CYS A 315 11.84 5.47 -18.65
C CYS A 315 11.18 5.89 -19.98
N GLN A 316 11.85 6.76 -20.76
CA GLN A 316 11.38 7.19 -22.08
C GLN A 316 11.76 6.20 -23.19
N GLY A 317 12.65 5.25 -22.91
CA GLY A 317 13.14 4.27 -23.87
C GLY A 317 14.17 4.81 -24.86
N LEU A 318 14.75 5.99 -24.59
CA LEU A 318 15.73 6.63 -25.47
C LEU A 318 17.16 6.14 -25.16
N HIS A 319 17.97 5.93 -26.21
CA HIS A 319 19.37 5.56 -26.04
C HIS A 319 20.17 6.62 -25.27
N SER A 320 19.95 7.91 -25.57
CA SER A 320 20.61 9.02 -24.88
C SER A 320 20.29 9.09 -23.40
N GLU A 321 19.03 8.82 -23.02
CA GLU A 321 18.60 8.77 -21.61
C GLU A 321 19.37 7.68 -20.85
N ARG A 322 19.59 6.52 -21.49
CA ARG A 322 20.37 5.42 -20.90
C ARG A 322 21.85 5.77 -20.72
N GLU A 323 22.47 6.39 -21.71
CA GLU A 323 23.87 6.83 -21.63
C GLU A 323 24.07 7.89 -20.53
N ASP A 324 23.13 8.83 -20.41
CA ASP A 324 23.13 9.81 -19.32
C ASP A 324 22.99 9.15 -17.95
N ALA A 325 22.11 8.14 -17.83
CA ALA A 325 21.95 7.36 -16.60
C ALA A 325 23.24 6.59 -16.23
N LEU A 326 23.89 5.92 -17.19
CA LEU A 326 25.17 5.23 -16.98
C LEU A 326 26.27 6.20 -16.53
N ARG A 327 26.32 7.41 -17.11
CA ARG A 327 27.26 8.47 -16.67
C ARG A 327 26.98 8.90 -15.23
N ILE A 328 25.71 9.09 -14.85
CA ILE A 328 25.32 9.45 -13.48
C ILE A 328 25.76 8.36 -12.49
N ILE A 329 25.55 7.09 -12.85
CA ILE A 329 25.94 5.93 -12.03
C ILE A 329 27.46 5.92 -11.78
N ARG A 330 28.27 6.04 -12.83
CA ARG A 330 29.75 6.11 -12.69
C ARG A 330 30.21 7.24 -11.79
N ASN A 331 29.52 8.38 -11.83
CA ASN A 331 29.84 9.52 -10.96
C ASN A 331 29.42 9.31 -9.50
N HIS A 332 28.60 8.30 -9.20
CA HIS A 332 28.02 8.01 -7.88
C HIS A 332 28.43 6.65 -7.30
N GLU A 333 29.38 5.95 -7.92
CA GLU A 333 29.89 4.68 -7.39
C GLU A 333 30.38 4.83 -5.95
N GLN A 334 30.04 3.85 -5.11
CA GLN A 334 30.43 3.80 -3.69
C GLN A 334 30.04 5.02 -2.84
N LYS A 335 29.16 5.92 -3.32
CA LYS A 335 28.69 7.10 -2.57
C LYS A 335 27.36 6.89 -1.84
N GLY A 336 26.74 5.72 -2.03
CA GLY A 336 25.41 5.38 -1.56
C GLY A 336 24.29 5.87 -2.48
N CYS A 337 23.13 5.25 -2.35
CA CYS A 337 21.90 5.64 -3.05
C CYS A 337 20.71 5.63 -2.10
N ILE A 338 19.67 6.41 -2.42
CA ILE A 338 18.37 6.35 -1.74
C ILE A 338 17.36 5.65 -2.62
N VAL A 339 16.62 4.71 -2.05
CA VAL A 339 15.52 3.99 -2.72
C VAL A 339 14.17 4.39 -2.14
N ASP A 340 13.17 4.53 -3.02
CA ASP A 340 11.76 4.61 -2.62
C ASP A 340 11.13 3.24 -2.36
N ALA A 341 9.89 3.23 -1.85
CA ALA A 341 9.19 2.01 -1.49
C ALA A 341 8.94 1.05 -2.66
N ILE A 342 8.58 1.57 -3.84
CA ILE A 342 8.33 0.75 -5.04
C ILE A 342 9.63 0.05 -5.42
N THR A 343 10.71 0.82 -5.47
CA THR A 343 12.01 0.36 -5.97
C THR A 343 12.68 -0.59 -4.98
N LEU A 344 12.57 -0.32 -3.67
CA LEU A 344 13.05 -1.23 -2.63
C LEU A 344 12.31 -2.59 -2.70
N SER A 345 10.99 -2.57 -2.88
CA SER A 345 10.18 -3.78 -3.06
C SER A 345 10.58 -4.54 -4.33
N THR A 346 10.81 -3.82 -5.43
CA THR A 346 11.31 -4.42 -6.68
C THR A 346 12.70 -5.06 -6.49
N ILE A 347 13.63 -4.41 -5.78
CA ILE A 347 14.96 -4.98 -5.47
C ILE A 347 14.84 -6.28 -4.67
N TYR A 348 13.94 -6.32 -3.67
CA TYR A 348 13.64 -7.52 -2.89
C TYR A 348 13.18 -8.67 -3.79
N HIS A 349 12.12 -8.43 -4.57
CA HIS A 349 11.50 -9.46 -5.41
C HIS A 349 12.40 -9.99 -6.53
N LEU A 350 13.34 -9.16 -7.03
CA LEU A 350 14.35 -9.59 -8.00
C LEU A 350 15.56 -10.28 -7.36
N GLY A 351 15.76 -10.12 -6.05
CA GLY A 351 16.93 -10.63 -5.33
C GLY A 351 18.25 -10.02 -5.83
N ILE A 352 18.26 -8.70 -6.11
CA ILE A 352 19.41 -7.98 -6.69
C ILE A 352 20.10 -7.03 -5.70
N GLY A 353 19.74 -7.08 -4.41
CA GLY A 353 20.28 -6.17 -3.38
C GLY A 353 21.81 -6.14 -3.30
N GLU A 354 22.46 -7.29 -3.45
CA GLU A 354 23.93 -7.40 -3.47
C GLU A 354 24.54 -6.66 -4.67
N ALA A 355 23.94 -6.76 -5.86
CA ALA A 355 24.42 -6.05 -7.05
C ALA A 355 24.29 -4.52 -6.89
N ILE A 356 23.19 -4.05 -6.31
CA ILE A 356 23.00 -2.62 -6.02
C ILE A 356 24.04 -2.14 -4.98
N THR A 357 24.27 -2.94 -3.94
CA THR A 357 25.28 -2.66 -2.90
C THR A 357 26.69 -2.67 -3.48
N ALA A 358 27.00 -3.57 -4.41
CA ALA A 358 28.29 -3.61 -5.07
C ALA A 358 28.56 -2.36 -5.92
N VAL A 359 27.54 -1.78 -6.56
CA VAL A 359 27.68 -0.56 -7.37
C VAL A 359 27.76 0.71 -6.50
N PHE A 360 26.84 0.87 -5.55
CA PHE A 360 26.69 2.13 -4.81
C PHE A 360 27.25 2.10 -3.39
N GLY A 361 27.59 0.94 -2.83
CA GLY A 361 27.87 0.79 -1.41
C GLY A 361 26.57 0.76 -0.60
N GLN A 362 26.46 1.59 0.43
CA GLN A 362 25.30 1.58 1.34
C GLN A 362 24.00 2.02 0.64
N ILE A 363 22.96 1.20 0.75
CA ILE A 363 21.59 1.57 0.36
C ILE A 363 20.94 2.32 1.52
N TYR A 364 20.30 3.44 1.22
CA TYR A 364 19.59 4.29 2.18
C TYR A 364 18.11 4.40 1.84
N THR A 365 17.29 4.69 2.84
CA THR A 365 15.86 4.97 2.64
C THR A 365 15.34 5.83 3.81
N PRO A 366 14.30 6.67 3.63
CA PRO A 366 13.69 7.36 4.76
C PRO A 366 12.89 6.39 5.63
N GLN A 367 12.68 6.77 6.90
CA GLN A 367 11.90 5.97 7.87
C GLN A 367 10.50 5.62 7.36
N SER A 368 9.85 6.52 6.61
CA SER A 368 8.50 6.32 6.09
C SER A 368 8.37 5.13 5.13
N VAL A 369 9.44 4.75 4.43
CA VAL A 369 9.45 3.54 3.57
C VAL A 369 9.43 2.28 4.43
N LEU A 370 10.24 2.22 5.49
CA LEU A 370 10.22 1.08 6.41
C LEU A 370 8.92 1.02 7.22
N ASP A 371 8.37 2.17 7.59
CA ASP A 371 7.08 2.26 8.26
C ASP A 371 5.94 1.72 7.38
N LEU A 372 5.99 1.97 6.07
CA LEU A 372 5.05 1.39 5.11
C LEU A 372 5.18 -0.14 5.06
N LEU A 373 6.39 -0.69 4.96
CA LEU A 373 6.60 -2.14 4.96
C LEU A 373 6.18 -2.78 6.29
N ALA A 374 6.46 -2.12 7.41
CA ALA A 374 6.05 -2.55 8.75
C ALA A 374 4.52 -2.57 8.87
N TYR A 375 3.85 -1.53 8.37
CA TYR A 375 2.39 -1.49 8.33
C TYR A 375 1.80 -2.61 7.46
N ARG A 376 2.36 -2.85 6.26
CA ARG A 376 1.94 -3.95 5.37
C ARG A 376 2.04 -5.32 6.06
N SER A 377 3.15 -5.57 6.74
CA SER A 377 3.39 -6.82 7.50
C SER A 377 2.45 -6.94 8.69
N MET A 378 2.24 -5.87 9.46
CA MET A 378 1.33 -5.87 10.60
C MET A 378 -0.11 -6.18 10.19
N ILE A 379 -0.64 -5.50 9.18
CA ILE A 379 -2.02 -5.74 8.69
C ILE A 379 -2.18 -7.17 8.17
N ALA A 380 -1.24 -7.65 7.35
CA ALA A 380 -1.32 -9.01 6.82
C ALA A 380 -1.33 -10.08 7.93
N ASN A 381 -0.61 -9.87 9.03
CA ASN A 381 -0.64 -10.76 10.18
C ASN A 381 -1.97 -10.69 10.95
N GLN A 382 -2.59 -9.52 11.05
CA GLN A 382 -3.92 -9.34 11.68
C GLN A 382 -5.04 -9.98 10.86
N ASP A 383 -4.85 -10.12 9.56
CA ASP A 383 -5.84 -10.71 8.65
C ASP A 383 -5.88 -12.25 8.73
N ILE A 384 -4.83 -12.90 9.25
CA ILE A 384 -4.77 -14.36 9.38
C ILE A 384 -5.91 -14.86 10.29
N GLY A 385 -6.62 -15.90 9.85
CA GLY A 385 -7.74 -16.49 10.60
C GLY A 385 -9.06 -15.74 10.43
N ARG A 386 -9.07 -14.60 9.73
CA ARG A 386 -10.28 -13.85 9.39
C ARG A 386 -10.77 -14.23 8.00
N LYS A 387 -12.09 -14.35 7.84
CA LYS A 387 -12.70 -14.45 6.51
C LYS A 387 -12.63 -13.09 5.85
N GLN A 388 -11.93 -13.00 4.73
CA GLN A 388 -11.80 -11.76 3.98
C GLN A 388 -12.31 -11.93 2.56
N SER A 389 -13.05 -10.92 2.10
CA SER A 389 -13.52 -10.85 0.73
C SER A 389 -13.29 -9.44 0.18
N LEU A 390 -12.83 -9.35 -1.06
CA LEU A 390 -12.71 -8.10 -1.80
C LEU A 390 -13.94 -7.94 -2.70
N LEU A 391 -14.72 -6.89 -2.45
CA LEU A 391 -15.74 -6.42 -3.38
C LEU A 391 -15.11 -5.49 -4.41
N GLY A 392 -15.30 -5.79 -5.69
CA GLY A 392 -14.77 -4.97 -6.79
C GLY A 392 -15.68 -4.95 -8.01
N TRP A 393 -15.35 -4.05 -8.95
CA TRP A 393 -16.06 -3.92 -10.21
C TRP A 393 -15.22 -4.52 -11.35
N TYR A 394 -15.72 -5.57 -12.00
CA TYR A 394 -14.99 -6.28 -13.05
C TYR A 394 -15.90 -6.55 -14.23
N ASN A 395 -15.45 -6.19 -15.44
CA ASN A 395 -16.18 -6.42 -16.70
C ASN A 395 -17.66 -5.99 -16.67
N GLY A 396 -17.94 -4.85 -16.01
CA GLY A 396 -19.29 -4.29 -15.92
C GLY A 396 -20.19 -4.91 -14.83
N ASN A 397 -19.65 -5.80 -14.00
CA ASN A 397 -20.40 -6.48 -12.93
C ASN A 397 -19.70 -6.32 -11.57
N LEU A 398 -20.49 -6.42 -10.50
CA LEU A 398 -19.98 -6.57 -9.14
C LEU A 398 -19.38 -7.97 -8.98
N ALA A 399 -18.15 -8.06 -8.51
CA ALA A 399 -17.51 -9.33 -8.17
C ALA A 399 -17.06 -9.32 -6.71
N ILE A 400 -17.06 -10.51 -6.12
CA ILE A 400 -16.54 -10.78 -4.78
C ILE A 400 -15.44 -11.82 -4.94
N GLU A 401 -14.25 -11.50 -4.48
CA GLU A 401 -13.13 -12.42 -4.42
C GLU A 401 -12.88 -12.78 -2.95
N GLU A 402 -12.94 -14.07 -2.61
CA GLU A 402 -12.64 -14.55 -1.25
C GLU A 402 -11.18 -14.96 -1.14
N TYR A 403 -10.53 -14.54 -0.05
CA TYR A 403 -9.18 -14.98 0.27
C TYR A 403 -9.23 -16.22 1.17
N SER A 404 -8.57 -17.30 0.73
CA SER A 404 -8.35 -18.45 1.60
C SER A 404 -7.34 -18.13 2.69
N GLU A 405 -7.42 -18.84 3.81
CA GLU A 405 -6.49 -18.67 4.92
C GLU A 405 -5.03 -18.92 4.49
N ASP A 406 -4.80 -19.90 3.61
CA ASP A 406 -3.47 -20.21 3.07
C ASP A 406 -2.89 -19.04 2.26
N ILE A 407 -3.72 -18.33 1.49
CA ILE A 407 -3.30 -17.13 0.74
C ILE A 407 -2.92 -16.03 1.73
N LEU A 408 -3.74 -15.78 2.75
CA LEU A 408 -3.46 -14.75 3.77
C LEU A 408 -2.16 -15.04 4.53
N ARG A 409 -1.93 -16.31 4.92
CA ARG A 409 -0.67 -16.76 5.55
C ARG A 409 0.55 -16.56 4.66
N THR A 410 0.41 -16.85 3.36
CA THR A 410 1.47 -16.63 2.38
C THR A 410 1.81 -15.14 2.25
N ILE A 411 0.79 -14.28 2.12
CA ILE A 411 0.96 -12.82 2.04
C ILE A 411 1.66 -12.29 3.30
N ALA A 412 1.22 -12.70 4.49
CA ALA A 412 1.81 -12.27 5.75
C ALA A 412 3.28 -12.68 5.86
N THR A 413 3.59 -13.93 5.54
CA THR A 413 4.96 -14.47 5.54
C THR A 413 5.87 -13.71 4.59
N GLU A 414 5.41 -13.45 3.36
CA GLU A 414 6.22 -12.73 2.37
C GLU A 414 6.46 -11.28 2.75
N ARG A 415 5.45 -10.57 3.29
CA ARG A 415 5.60 -9.19 3.77
C ARG A 415 6.54 -9.09 4.97
N GLU A 416 6.55 -10.08 5.86
CA GLU A 416 7.49 -10.13 6.99
C GLU A 416 8.93 -10.39 6.52
N LYS A 417 9.13 -11.27 5.54
CA LYS A 417 10.45 -11.48 4.92
C LYS A 417 10.96 -10.23 4.21
N GLU A 418 10.10 -9.55 3.44
CA GLU A 418 10.44 -8.29 2.77
C GLU A 418 10.88 -7.21 3.77
N LEU A 419 10.12 -7.00 4.85
CA LEU A 419 10.47 -6.06 5.91
C LEU A 419 11.80 -6.41 6.58
N SER A 420 11.99 -7.70 6.90
CA SER A 420 13.21 -8.18 7.57
C SER A 420 14.44 -7.99 6.67
N TRP A 421 14.31 -8.28 5.38
CA TRP A 421 15.35 -8.05 4.39
C TRP A 421 15.62 -6.55 4.21
N ALA A 422 14.59 -5.71 4.12
CA ALA A 422 14.78 -4.27 3.99
C ALA A 422 15.58 -3.71 5.17
N ARG A 423 15.24 -4.10 6.40
CA ARG A 423 15.98 -3.70 7.61
C ARG A 423 17.43 -4.16 7.65
N SER A 424 17.78 -5.27 6.99
CA SER A 424 19.16 -5.79 7.01
C SER A 424 20.07 -5.10 5.99
N ILE A 425 19.52 -4.55 4.92
CA ILE A 425 20.30 -3.96 3.81
C ILE A 425 20.31 -2.43 3.80
N VAL A 426 19.24 -1.79 4.27
CA VAL A 426 19.11 -0.32 4.21
C VAL A 426 19.54 0.37 5.49
N ARG A 427 20.01 1.61 5.36
CA ARG A 427 20.23 2.53 6.47
C ARG A 427 19.25 3.71 6.41
N ILE A 428 18.65 4.04 7.55
CA ILE A 428 17.72 5.16 7.64
C ILE A 428 18.49 6.49 7.59
N VAL A 429 17.94 7.43 6.82
CA VAL A 429 18.41 8.82 6.74
C VAL A 429 17.24 9.79 6.89
N PRO A 430 17.48 10.97 7.46
CA PRO A 430 16.42 11.94 7.67
C PRO A 430 15.97 12.58 6.35
N SER A 431 14.65 12.78 6.21
CA SER A 431 14.00 13.49 5.11
C SER A 431 13.99 15.00 5.37
N ILE A 432 15.17 15.63 5.30
CA ILE A 432 15.34 17.08 5.48
C ILE A 432 15.95 17.63 4.19
N PRO A 433 15.31 18.56 3.46
CA PRO A 433 15.86 19.08 2.21
C PRO A 433 17.11 19.96 2.46
N LYS A 434 17.90 20.22 1.42
CA LYS A 434 19.05 21.15 1.50
C LYS A 434 18.60 22.60 1.73
N SER A 435 17.45 22.96 1.18
CA SER A 435 16.84 24.29 1.30
C SER A 435 15.33 24.16 1.44
N ASP A 436 14.68 25.18 1.99
CA ASP A 436 13.23 25.19 2.10
C ASP A 436 12.55 25.11 0.73
N HIS A 437 11.41 24.43 0.70
CA HIS A 437 10.67 24.17 -0.52
C HIS A 437 10.07 25.44 -1.16
N SER A 438 9.95 25.43 -2.48
CA SER A 438 9.16 26.43 -3.24
C SER A 438 7.68 26.38 -2.85
N SER A 439 6.91 27.42 -3.19
CA SER A 439 5.46 27.46 -2.94
C SER A 439 4.70 26.32 -3.63
N GLU A 440 5.13 25.94 -4.82
CA GLU A 440 4.50 24.91 -5.64
C GLU A 440 4.76 23.53 -5.03
N THR A 441 6.01 23.24 -4.67
CA THR A 441 6.39 21.98 -4.01
C THR A 441 5.71 21.84 -2.65
N LYS A 442 5.57 22.94 -1.88
CA LYS A 442 4.80 22.95 -0.62
C LYS A 442 3.35 22.53 -0.82
N LYS A 443 2.65 23.16 -1.78
CA LYS A 443 1.25 22.81 -2.09
C LYS A 443 1.09 21.34 -2.48
N MET A 444 2.03 20.79 -3.23
CA MET A 444 2.01 19.36 -3.60
C MET A 444 2.20 18.46 -2.38
N ILE A 445 3.21 18.73 -1.55
CA ILE A 445 3.46 17.96 -0.32
C ILE A 445 2.26 18.01 0.63
N ASP A 446 1.61 19.17 0.76
CA ASP A 446 0.42 19.33 1.61
C ASP A 446 -0.78 18.55 1.09
N LEU A 447 -0.96 18.52 -0.23
CA LEU A 447 -2.04 17.76 -0.87
C LEU A 447 -1.83 16.25 -0.74
N LEU A 448 -0.60 15.77 -0.91
CA LEU A 448 -0.30 14.35 -1.09
C LEU A 448 0.17 13.66 0.20
N GLY A 449 0.62 14.42 1.18
CA GLY A 449 1.30 13.89 2.36
C GLY A 449 2.82 13.82 2.15
N ARG A 450 3.55 13.96 3.26
CA ARG A 450 5.03 14.01 3.25
C ARG A 450 5.63 12.67 2.88
N GLU A 451 5.02 11.59 3.36
CA GLU A 451 5.48 10.22 3.16
C GLU A 451 5.58 9.81 1.67
N ALA A 452 4.81 10.44 0.78
CA ALA A 452 4.92 10.22 -0.66
C ALA A 452 6.16 10.91 -1.28
N CYS A 453 6.70 11.92 -0.60
CA CYS A 453 7.77 12.80 -1.06
C CYS A 453 9.11 12.54 -0.35
N ASP A 454 9.09 11.84 0.78
CA ASP A 454 10.24 11.69 1.68
C ASP A 454 11.50 11.16 1.01
N SER A 455 11.41 10.17 0.11
CA SER A 455 12.60 9.63 -0.56
C SER A 455 13.30 10.68 -1.43
N ALA A 456 12.54 11.52 -2.14
CA ALA A 456 13.09 12.62 -2.92
C ALA A 456 13.71 13.72 -2.02
N VAL A 457 13.03 14.05 -0.92
CA VAL A 457 13.52 15.03 0.07
C VAL A 457 14.80 14.54 0.74
N ALA A 458 14.86 13.26 1.10
CA ALA A 458 16.04 12.63 1.68
C ALA A 458 17.21 12.56 0.68
N ALA A 459 16.93 12.28 -0.60
CA ALA A 459 17.93 12.31 -1.68
C ALA A 459 18.59 13.68 -1.81
N ASP A 460 17.79 14.74 -1.82
CA ASP A 460 18.29 16.11 -1.80
C ASP A 460 19.12 16.36 -0.54
N GLY A 461 18.51 16.28 0.64
CA GLY A 461 19.12 16.57 1.92
C GLY A 461 20.48 15.93 2.21
N ASN A 462 20.61 14.67 1.82
CA ASN A 462 21.78 13.85 2.10
C ASN A 462 22.76 13.79 0.92
N ASN A 463 22.46 14.49 -0.20
CA ASN A 463 23.26 14.49 -1.42
C ASN A 463 23.52 13.07 -1.97
N LEU A 464 22.46 12.26 -2.01
CA LEU A 464 22.49 10.88 -2.47
C LEU A 464 21.72 10.75 -3.79
N LEU A 465 22.15 9.80 -4.64
CA LEU A 465 21.46 9.48 -5.88
C LEU A 465 20.10 8.84 -5.57
N LEU A 466 19.02 9.37 -6.16
CA LEU A 466 17.70 8.74 -6.07
C LEU A 466 17.59 7.58 -7.06
N LEU A 467 17.39 6.37 -6.55
CA LEU A 467 17.10 5.18 -7.34
C LEU A 467 15.59 4.89 -7.28
N SER A 468 14.91 5.08 -8.41
CA SER A 468 13.46 4.95 -8.51
C SER A 468 13.03 4.30 -9.83
N GLU A 469 12.18 3.27 -9.80
CA GLU A 469 11.57 2.69 -11.00
C GLU A 469 10.49 3.60 -11.62
N ASP A 470 10.00 4.62 -10.89
CA ASP A 470 8.94 5.51 -11.37
C ASP A 470 9.53 6.74 -12.08
N MET A 471 9.36 6.81 -13.42
CA MET A 471 9.84 7.92 -14.22
C MET A 471 9.24 9.27 -13.79
N GLY A 472 7.94 9.29 -13.47
CA GLY A 472 7.25 10.50 -13.02
C GLY A 472 7.85 11.02 -11.71
N TYR A 473 8.13 10.11 -10.78
CA TYR A 473 8.75 10.46 -9.50
C TYR A 473 10.17 11.03 -9.67
N ARG A 474 11.00 10.42 -10.54
CA ARG A 474 12.33 10.96 -10.86
C ARG A 474 12.25 12.34 -11.50
N ALA A 475 11.36 12.54 -12.46
CA ALA A 475 11.17 13.82 -13.14
C ALA A 475 10.71 14.91 -12.15
N TRP A 476 9.76 14.60 -11.28
CA TRP A 476 9.29 15.52 -10.25
C TRP A 476 10.38 15.86 -9.22
N SER A 477 11.16 14.87 -8.79
CA SER A 477 12.29 15.05 -7.87
C SER A 477 13.37 15.96 -8.47
N ALA A 478 13.76 15.72 -9.73
CA ALA A 478 14.70 16.58 -10.44
C ALA A 478 14.18 18.02 -10.59
N ALA A 479 12.89 18.19 -10.91
CA ALA A 479 12.29 19.52 -11.05
C ALA A 479 12.14 20.28 -9.72
N SER A 480 11.87 19.57 -8.63
CA SER A 480 11.62 20.20 -7.31
C SER A 480 12.89 20.44 -6.51
N PHE A 481 13.89 19.56 -6.65
CA PHE A 481 15.07 19.52 -5.79
C PHE A 481 16.39 19.50 -6.54
N HIS A 482 16.39 19.45 -7.88
CA HIS A 482 17.60 19.26 -8.68
C HIS A 482 18.37 17.98 -8.35
N SER A 483 17.67 16.99 -7.79
CA SER A 483 18.24 15.69 -7.44
C SER A 483 18.60 14.90 -8.69
N GLN A 484 19.77 14.28 -8.68
CA GLN A 484 20.10 13.28 -9.68
C GLN A 484 19.34 11.99 -9.37
N ALA A 485 18.88 11.30 -10.42
CA ALA A 485 18.12 10.08 -10.28
C ALA A 485 18.37 9.09 -11.42
N THR A 486 18.20 7.80 -11.14
CA THR A 486 18.27 6.70 -12.12
C THR A 486 17.29 5.58 -11.74
N TRP A 487 17.19 4.53 -12.56
CA TRP A 487 16.37 3.33 -12.34
C TRP A 487 17.22 2.06 -12.42
N LEU A 488 16.63 0.89 -12.15
CA LEU A 488 17.36 -0.35 -11.94
C LEU A 488 18.09 -0.87 -13.18
N GLN A 489 17.49 -0.77 -14.37
CA GLN A 489 18.10 -1.38 -15.56
C GLN A 489 19.51 -0.84 -15.89
N PRO A 490 19.76 0.49 -15.94
CA PRO A 490 21.12 1.03 -16.09
C PRO A 490 22.08 0.58 -14.99
N VAL A 491 21.60 0.44 -13.75
CA VAL A 491 22.41 -0.07 -12.62
C VAL A 491 22.80 -1.53 -12.86
N LEU A 492 21.88 -2.36 -13.34
CA LEU A 492 22.14 -3.76 -13.65
C LEU A 492 23.06 -3.93 -14.87
N ILE A 493 22.95 -3.05 -15.88
CA ILE A 493 23.89 -3.01 -17.01
C ILE A 493 25.29 -2.69 -16.50
N HIS A 494 25.42 -1.67 -15.64
CA HIS A 494 26.70 -1.30 -15.05
C HIS A 494 27.27 -2.42 -14.19
N ALA A 495 26.46 -3.01 -13.31
CA ALA A 495 26.84 -4.15 -12.48
C ALA A 495 27.31 -5.36 -13.30
N LEU A 496 26.66 -5.63 -14.45
CA LEU A 496 27.07 -6.72 -15.34
C LEU A 496 28.44 -6.45 -15.96
N ASN A 497 28.67 -5.20 -16.42
CA ASN A 497 29.95 -4.80 -17.03
C ASN A 497 31.11 -4.86 -16.03
N GLU A 498 30.86 -4.51 -14.76
CA GLU A 498 31.85 -4.59 -13.67
C GLU A 498 31.93 -6.00 -13.03
N GLY A 499 31.15 -6.97 -13.51
CA GLY A 499 31.18 -8.35 -13.01
C GLY A 499 30.55 -8.57 -11.63
N HIS A 500 29.72 -7.64 -11.16
CA HIS A 500 28.98 -7.74 -9.88
C HIS A 500 27.70 -8.59 -9.98
N ILE A 501 27.24 -8.89 -11.20
CA ILE A 501 26.11 -9.80 -11.46
C ILE A 501 26.42 -10.66 -12.68
N SER A 502 25.99 -11.92 -12.67
CA SER A 502 26.13 -12.81 -13.83
C SER A 502 25.12 -12.47 -14.92
N ILE A 503 25.41 -12.87 -16.15
CA ILE A 503 24.48 -12.70 -17.28
C ILE A 503 23.13 -13.38 -17.04
N ASP A 504 23.11 -14.54 -16.38
CA ASP A 504 21.89 -15.25 -16.04
C ASP A 504 21.05 -14.50 -15.00
N ARG A 505 21.68 -14.00 -13.93
CA ARG A 505 20.97 -13.20 -12.91
C ARG A 505 20.49 -11.87 -13.47
N TYR A 506 21.27 -11.22 -14.33
CA TYR A 506 20.84 -10.04 -15.10
C TYR A 506 19.62 -10.35 -15.95
N SER A 507 19.69 -11.42 -16.75
CA SER A 507 18.62 -11.80 -17.68
C SER A 507 17.32 -12.15 -16.97
N ASP A 508 17.38 -12.94 -15.88
CA ASP A 508 16.22 -13.27 -15.05
C ASP A 508 15.58 -12.02 -14.43
N ALA A 509 16.39 -11.07 -13.95
CA ALA A 509 15.90 -9.81 -13.39
C ALA A 509 15.20 -8.94 -14.45
N ILE A 510 15.83 -8.73 -15.61
CA ILE A 510 15.26 -7.91 -16.70
C ILE A 510 13.98 -8.56 -17.27
N ASN A 511 13.97 -9.88 -17.46
CA ASN A 511 12.78 -10.60 -17.90
C ASN A 511 11.64 -10.48 -16.89
N THR A 512 11.94 -10.60 -15.60
CA THR A 512 10.95 -10.46 -14.52
C THR A 512 10.36 -9.06 -14.50
N LEU A 513 11.17 -8.00 -14.64
CA LEU A 513 10.69 -6.61 -14.76
C LEU A 513 9.71 -6.47 -15.94
N ALA A 514 10.10 -6.93 -17.13
CA ALA A 514 9.28 -6.85 -18.34
C ALA A 514 7.96 -7.62 -18.21
N LEU A 515 7.99 -8.82 -17.61
CA LEU A 515 6.81 -9.65 -17.35
C LEU A 515 5.90 -9.07 -16.26
N ASN A 516 6.45 -8.30 -15.33
CA ASN A 516 5.69 -7.59 -14.29
C ASN A 516 5.16 -6.22 -14.76
N GLY A 517 5.21 -5.94 -16.07
CA GLY A 517 4.59 -4.74 -16.63
C GLY A 517 5.43 -3.47 -16.47
N HIS A 518 6.74 -3.59 -16.27
CA HIS A 518 7.65 -2.44 -16.37
C HIS A 518 7.83 -2.10 -17.86
N ASN A 519 7.42 -0.91 -18.26
CA ASN A 519 7.47 -0.48 -19.66
C ASN A 519 8.85 0.09 -20.03
N TYR A 520 9.17 0.06 -21.33
CA TYR A 520 10.43 0.55 -21.91
C TYR A 520 11.70 -0.15 -21.42
N ILE A 521 11.57 -1.33 -20.82
CA ILE A 521 12.69 -2.20 -20.47
C ILE A 521 13.33 -2.74 -21.76
N SER A 522 14.64 -2.52 -21.90
CA SER A 522 15.40 -3.00 -23.06
C SER A 522 15.73 -4.48 -22.91
N LEU A 523 15.28 -5.32 -23.85
CA LEU A 523 15.65 -6.74 -23.90
C LEU A 523 16.76 -6.95 -24.94
N ASN A 524 17.75 -7.79 -24.61
CA ASN A 524 18.78 -8.23 -25.54
C ASN A 524 18.63 -9.73 -25.87
N ALA A 525 19.48 -10.25 -26.76
CA ALA A 525 19.41 -11.64 -27.20
C ALA A 525 19.65 -12.62 -26.04
N ASP A 526 20.52 -12.28 -25.09
CA ASP A 526 20.79 -13.09 -23.90
C ASP A 526 19.57 -13.19 -22.98
N CYS A 527 18.82 -12.10 -22.80
CA CYS A 527 17.57 -12.10 -22.03
C CYS A 527 16.55 -13.08 -22.64
N LEU A 528 16.37 -13.04 -23.97
CA LEU A 528 15.46 -13.95 -24.66
C LEU A 528 15.95 -15.40 -24.60
N MET A 529 17.25 -15.65 -24.82
CA MET A 529 17.83 -16.99 -24.71
C MET A 529 17.72 -17.55 -23.28
N HIS A 530 17.90 -16.73 -22.26
CA HIS A 530 17.74 -17.14 -20.88
C HIS A 530 16.31 -17.62 -20.62
N GLN A 531 15.29 -16.92 -21.12
CA GLN A 531 13.90 -17.37 -21.01
C GLN A 531 13.66 -18.66 -21.77
N VAL A 532 14.16 -18.78 -23.01
CA VAL A 532 14.03 -20.01 -23.81
C VAL A 532 14.65 -21.21 -23.09
N ARG A 533 15.85 -21.06 -22.51
CA ARG A 533 16.51 -22.14 -21.77
C ARG A 533 15.72 -22.53 -20.52
N LYS A 534 15.17 -21.54 -19.80
CA LYS A 534 14.30 -21.75 -18.63
C LYS A 534 13.00 -22.49 -18.99
N ASP A 535 12.50 -22.23 -20.19
CA ASP A 535 11.31 -22.88 -20.75
C ASP A 535 11.62 -24.19 -21.48
N GLU A 536 12.84 -24.72 -21.35
CA GLU A 536 13.29 -25.96 -22.00
C GLU A 536 13.07 -25.95 -23.53
N PHE A 537 13.26 -24.78 -24.16
CA PHE A 537 13.03 -24.52 -25.57
C PHE A 537 11.57 -24.63 -26.04
N HIS A 538 10.60 -24.70 -25.13
CA HIS A 538 9.19 -24.64 -25.48
C HIS A 538 8.67 -23.21 -25.59
N LEU A 539 7.76 -22.98 -26.54
CA LEU A 539 7.04 -21.71 -26.62
C LEU A 539 6.03 -21.58 -25.46
N THR A 540 6.34 -20.72 -24.49
CA THR A 540 5.45 -20.41 -23.35
C THR A 540 4.82 -19.02 -23.48
N ASN A 541 3.81 -18.75 -22.66
CA ASN A 541 3.21 -17.42 -22.55
C ASN A 541 4.24 -16.36 -22.11
N ASN A 542 5.20 -16.71 -21.26
CA ASN A 542 6.25 -15.78 -20.83
C ASN A 542 7.14 -15.38 -21.99
N LEU A 543 7.61 -16.35 -22.79
CA LEU A 543 8.39 -16.07 -23.98
C LEU A 543 7.62 -15.22 -25.00
N SER A 544 6.36 -15.56 -25.29
CA SER A 544 5.49 -14.75 -26.15
C SER A 544 5.36 -13.31 -25.66
N ARG A 545 5.16 -13.10 -24.35
CA ARG A 545 5.06 -11.76 -23.75
C ARG A 545 6.38 -10.98 -23.90
N LEU A 546 7.53 -11.59 -23.68
CA LEU A 546 8.82 -10.93 -23.88
C LEU A 546 9.06 -10.58 -25.36
N LEU A 547 8.78 -11.50 -26.28
CA LEU A 547 8.86 -11.23 -27.72
C LEU A 547 7.96 -10.05 -28.10
N SER A 548 6.77 -9.92 -27.48
CA SER A 548 5.85 -8.80 -27.73
C SER A 548 6.41 -7.44 -27.32
N LYS A 549 7.32 -7.39 -26.35
CA LYS A 549 8.03 -6.16 -25.96
C LYS A 549 9.07 -5.73 -27.00
N VAL A 550 9.72 -6.69 -27.63
CA VAL A 550 10.73 -6.44 -28.68
C VAL A 550 10.07 -6.12 -30.02
N GLY A 551 8.93 -6.74 -30.32
CA GLY A 551 8.30 -6.69 -31.64
C GLY A 551 6.95 -6.03 -31.77
N GLY A 552 6.30 -5.64 -30.67
CA GLY A 552 4.95 -5.11 -30.69
C GLY A 552 4.78 -3.83 -31.52
N PRO A 553 3.55 -3.35 -31.76
CA PRO A 553 3.25 -2.24 -32.68
C PRO A 553 4.01 -0.93 -32.40
N SER A 554 4.41 -0.70 -31.15
CA SER A 554 5.17 0.47 -30.70
C SER A 554 6.69 0.30 -30.71
N ALA A 555 7.20 -0.89 -31.04
CA ALA A 555 8.63 -1.18 -31.05
C ALA A 555 9.37 -0.54 -32.24
N ASP A 556 10.60 -0.11 -32.01
CA ASP A 556 11.52 0.28 -33.08
C ASP A 556 12.09 -0.97 -33.77
N VAL A 557 11.46 -1.30 -34.90
CA VAL A 557 11.75 -2.45 -35.75
C VAL A 557 13.21 -2.47 -36.21
N TYR A 558 13.79 -1.32 -36.57
CA TYR A 558 15.14 -1.26 -37.11
C TYR A 558 16.17 -1.52 -36.01
N SER A 559 16.02 -0.87 -34.87
CA SER A 559 16.91 -1.08 -33.72
C SER A 559 16.80 -2.50 -33.16
N ASN A 560 15.59 -3.05 -33.08
CA ASN A 560 15.33 -4.36 -32.47
C ASN A 560 15.60 -5.55 -33.41
N SER A 561 15.71 -5.33 -34.71
CA SER A 561 16.04 -6.38 -35.68
C SER A 561 17.37 -7.07 -35.38
N SER A 562 18.37 -6.32 -34.90
CA SER A 562 19.69 -6.83 -34.52
C SER A 562 19.59 -7.81 -33.35
N VAL A 563 18.82 -7.45 -32.31
CA VAL A 563 18.55 -8.27 -31.14
C VAL A 563 17.91 -9.59 -31.54
N LEU A 564 16.88 -9.54 -32.39
CA LEU A 564 16.21 -10.75 -32.87
C LEU A 564 17.09 -11.61 -33.75
N SER A 565 17.93 -11.00 -34.58
CA SER A 565 18.86 -11.75 -35.44
C SER A 565 19.86 -12.53 -34.60
N SER A 566 20.44 -11.90 -33.58
CA SER A 566 21.32 -12.56 -32.62
C SER A 566 20.57 -13.67 -31.87
N PHE A 567 19.34 -13.41 -31.42
CA PHE A 567 18.52 -14.42 -30.75
C PHE A 567 18.23 -15.64 -31.64
N ILE A 568 17.84 -15.45 -32.90
CA ILE A 568 17.60 -16.54 -33.86
C ILE A 568 18.88 -17.33 -34.12
N ILE A 569 20.03 -16.67 -34.23
CA ILE A 569 21.33 -17.36 -34.39
C ILE A 569 21.63 -18.26 -33.18
N TYR A 570 21.39 -17.76 -31.96
CA TYR A 570 21.61 -18.55 -30.74
C TYR A 570 20.62 -19.69 -30.62
N LEU A 571 19.35 -19.42 -30.88
CA LEU A 571 18.28 -20.43 -30.87
C LEU A 571 18.57 -21.55 -31.88
N TRP A 572 19.00 -21.22 -33.10
CA TRP A 572 19.36 -22.21 -34.11
C TRP A 572 20.53 -23.11 -33.69
N LYS A 573 21.47 -22.58 -32.89
CA LYS A 573 22.64 -23.34 -32.43
C LYS A 573 22.33 -24.26 -31.25
N GLU A 574 21.42 -23.83 -30.37
CA GLU A 574 21.19 -24.51 -29.08
C GLU A 574 19.89 -25.32 -29.03
N CYS A 575 18.90 -25.00 -29.86
CA CYS A 575 17.61 -25.70 -29.84
C CYS A 575 17.80 -27.13 -30.37
N PRO A 576 17.48 -28.16 -29.58
CA PRO A 576 17.70 -29.55 -29.97
C PRO A 576 16.64 -30.05 -30.96
N ASP A 577 15.47 -29.41 -31.00
CA ASP A 577 14.31 -29.85 -31.76
C ASP A 577 13.91 -28.83 -32.85
N ASP A 578 13.87 -29.30 -34.10
CA ASP A 578 13.57 -28.46 -35.27
C ASP A 578 12.11 -27.97 -35.26
N PHE A 579 11.18 -28.70 -34.63
CA PHE A 579 9.78 -28.29 -34.54
C PHE A 579 9.60 -27.14 -33.54
N GLU A 580 10.18 -27.23 -32.34
CA GLU A 580 10.16 -26.15 -31.35
C GLU A 580 10.90 -24.90 -31.85
N PHE A 581 12.05 -25.06 -32.51
CA PHE A 581 12.74 -23.98 -33.20
C PHE A 581 11.79 -23.23 -34.17
N LYS A 582 11.08 -23.98 -35.03
CA LYS A 582 10.11 -23.40 -35.98
C LYS A 582 8.92 -22.73 -35.28
N ARG A 583 8.44 -23.28 -34.17
CA ARG A 583 7.33 -22.67 -33.40
C ARG A 583 7.73 -21.32 -32.82
N ILE A 584 8.90 -21.24 -32.19
CA ILE A 584 9.41 -19.99 -31.64
C ILE A 584 9.67 -18.99 -32.78
N LEU A 585 10.26 -19.45 -33.88
CA LEU A 585 10.51 -18.59 -35.04
C LEU A 585 9.21 -18.02 -35.64
N ASN A 586 8.16 -18.83 -35.74
CA ASN A 586 6.83 -18.38 -36.15
C ASN A 586 6.27 -17.31 -35.20
N GLU A 587 6.43 -17.48 -33.88
CA GLU A 587 6.01 -16.46 -32.91
C GLU A 587 6.79 -15.16 -33.04
N ILE A 588 8.11 -15.22 -33.27
CA ILE A 588 8.93 -14.04 -33.55
C ILE A 588 8.35 -13.27 -34.74
N PHE A 589 8.10 -13.96 -35.87
CA PHE A 589 7.56 -13.31 -37.06
C PHE A 589 6.17 -12.73 -36.80
N ASN A 590 5.24 -13.50 -36.22
CA ASN A 590 3.89 -13.03 -35.91
C ASN A 590 3.89 -11.77 -35.04
N THR A 591 4.74 -11.77 -34.02
CA THR A 591 4.81 -10.66 -33.07
C THR A 591 5.36 -9.39 -33.71
N PHE A 592 6.44 -9.52 -34.48
CA PHE A 592 7.13 -8.39 -35.10
C PHE A 592 6.34 -7.76 -36.26
N THR A 593 5.50 -8.56 -36.89
CA THR A 593 4.63 -8.18 -38.01
C THR A 593 3.26 -7.67 -37.56
N ARG A 594 2.89 -7.89 -36.29
CA ARG A 594 1.60 -7.49 -35.73
C ARG A 594 1.38 -5.99 -35.87
N GLY A 595 0.32 -5.62 -36.60
CA GLY A 595 -0.06 -4.22 -36.82
C GLY A 595 0.76 -3.48 -37.89
N ARG A 596 1.59 -4.18 -38.69
CA ARG A 596 2.50 -3.56 -39.67
C ARG A 596 2.33 -4.13 -41.08
N SER A 597 1.14 -4.02 -41.68
CA SER A 597 0.81 -4.65 -42.96
C SER A 597 1.64 -4.19 -44.17
N GLU A 598 2.19 -2.97 -44.14
CA GLU A 598 2.88 -2.37 -45.28
C GLU A 598 4.38 -2.74 -45.37
N ASP A 599 5.04 -2.97 -44.23
CA ASP A 599 6.50 -3.19 -44.14
C ASP A 599 6.92 -4.65 -43.88
N LEU A 600 5.95 -5.58 -43.78
CA LEU A 600 6.15 -6.99 -43.40
C LEU A 600 7.35 -7.67 -44.09
N ARG A 601 7.45 -7.52 -45.41
CA ARG A 601 8.49 -8.15 -46.24
C ARG A 601 9.86 -7.59 -45.93
N ALA A 602 9.98 -6.27 -45.88
CA ALA A 602 11.25 -5.60 -45.62
C ALA A 602 11.80 -6.00 -44.25
N ILE A 603 10.92 -6.12 -43.27
CA ILE A 603 11.24 -6.48 -41.89
C ILE A 603 11.73 -7.93 -41.77
N VAL A 604 10.96 -8.90 -42.30
CA VAL A 604 11.34 -10.32 -42.29
C VAL A 604 12.63 -10.52 -43.09
N TRP A 605 12.77 -9.84 -44.22
CA TRP A 605 13.98 -9.90 -45.04
C TRP A 605 15.20 -9.28 -44.35
N LEU A 606 15.01 -8.18 -43.61
CA LEU A 606 16.07 -7.54 -42.85
C LEU A 606 16.58 -8.46 -41.73
N ILE A 607 15.69 -9.06 -40.93
CA ILE A 607 16.04 -10.08 -39.92
C ILE A 607 16.74 -11.28 -40.58
N TRP A 608 16.26 -11.71 -41.74
CA TRP A 608 16.85 -12.84 -42.45
C TRP A 608 18.29 -12.57 -42.88
N ILE A 609 18.54 -11.44 -43.54
CA ILE A 609 19.88 -11.11 -44.05
C ILE A 609 20.89 -10.93 -42.91
N THR A 610 20.47 -10.38 -41.79
CA THR A 610 21.33 -10.20 -40.62
C THR A 610 21.65 -11.52 -39.92
N THR A 611 20.77 -12.52 -39.98
CA THR A 611 21.06 -13.86 -39.38
C THR A 611 22.13 -14.64 -40.13
N LYS A 612 22.28 -14.45 -41.45
CA LYS A 612 23.23 -15.16 -42.33
C LYS A 612 23.18 -16.71 -42.22
N ILE A 613 22.07 -17.29 -41.74
CA ILE A 613 21.93 -18.74 -41.61
C ILE A 613 21.63 -19.36 -42.98
N THR A 614 22.54 -20.15 -43.52
CA THR A 614 22.36 -20.87 -44.79
C THR A 614 21.81 -22.28 -44.55
N SER A 615 20.53 -22.39 -44.18
CA SER A 615 19.83 -23.66 -44.03
C SER A 615 18.66 -23.73 -45.02
N PRO A 616 18.65 -24.70 -45.96
CA PRO A 616 17.55 -24.85 -46.92
C PRO A 616 16.19 -25.08 -46.24
N THR A 617 16.18 -25.79 -45.11
CA THR A 617 14.97 -26.06 -44.32
C THR A 617 14.40 -24.78 -43.69
N LEU A 618 15.29 -23.92 -43.18
CA LEU A 618 14.91 -22.64 -42.60
C LEU A 618 14.44 -21.65 -43.68
N GLN A 619 15.13 -21.59 -44.81
CA GLN A 619 14.70 -20.81 -45.98
C GLN A 619 13.30 -21.23 -46.44
N LYS A 620 13.05 -22.54 -46.54
CA LYS A 620 11.74 -23.08 -46.88
C LYS A 620 10.68 -22.66 -45.85
N HIS A 621 10.97 -22.76 -44.55
CA HIS A 621 10.01 -22.37 -43.50
C HIS A 621 9.64 -20.88 -43.57
N ILE A 622 10.61 -19.98 -43.79
CA ILE A 622 10.36 -18.54 -43.93
C ILE A 622 9.53 -18.24 -45.18
N MET A 623 9.84 -18.90 -46.30
CA MET A 623 9.07 -18.76 -47.53
C MET A 623 7.64 -19.28 -47.36
N ASP A 624 7.46 -20.45 -46.74
CA ASP A 624 6.15 -21.02 -46.44
C ASP A 624 5.35 -20.08 -45.50
N TRP A 625 6.00 -19.47 -44.51
CA TRP A 625 5.40 -18.49 -43.61
C TRP A 625 4.91 -17.24 -44.36
N LEU A 626 5.75 -16.66 -45.23
CA LEU A 626 5.39 -15.50 -46.07
C LEU A 626 4.25 -15.82 -47.04
N VAL A 627 4.24 -17.03 -47.61
CA VAL A 627 3.15 -17.49 -48.49
C VAL A 627 1.85 -17.65 -47.70
N GLY A 628 1.90 -18.31 -46.54
CA GLY A 628 0.74 -18.57 -45.69
C GLY A 628 0.06 -17.31 -45.17
N HIS A 629 0.81 -16.21 -44.99
CA HIS A 629 0.29 -14.92 -44.56
C HIS A 629 -0.03 -13.97 -45.73
N SER A 630 -0.23 -14.51 -46.94
CA SER A 630 -0.64 -13.80 -48.16
C SER A 630 0.34 -12.75 -48.70
N ILE A 631 1.64 -12.91 -48.40
CA ILE A 631 2.70 -11.97 -48.80
C ILE A 631 3.49 -12.48 -50.03
N GLY A 632 3.36 -13.77 -50.37
CA GLY A 632 4.09 -14.43 -51.45
C GLY A 632 3.32 -14.71 -52.76
N ALA A 633 2.00 -14.47 -52.82
CA ALA A 633 1.18 -14.93 -53.95
C ALA A 633 1.41 -14.15 -55.26
N SER A 634 1.81 -12.88 -55.21
CA SER A 634 1.93 -12.02 -56.40
C SER A 634 3.33 -11.96 -57.03
N TYR A 635 4.39 -12.47 -56.38
CA TYR A 635 5.79 -12.32 -56.84
C TYR A 635 6.68 -13.57 -56.67
N PHE A 636 6.06 -14.74 -56.45
CA PHE A 636 6.76 -16.04 -56.38
C PHE A 636 7.81 -16.28 -57.50
N PRO A 637 7.61 -15.82 -58.76
CA PRO A 637 8.60 -15.99 -59.83
C PRO A 637 9.90 -15.17 -59.68
N GLU A 638 9.89 -14.08 -58.90
CA GLU A 638 11.06 -13.19 -58.76
C GLU A 638 12.01 -13.64 -57.63
N LEU A 639 11.48 -14.23 -56.56
CA LEU A 639 12.26 -14.75 -55.44
C LEU A 639 13.04 -16.02 -55.78
N ILE A 640 12.54 -16.84 -56.70
CA ILE A 640 13.23 -18.07 -57.16
C ILE A 640 14.38 -17.75 -58.14
N LYS A 641 14.36 -16.57 -58.79
CA LYS A 641 15.34 -16.18 -59.82
C LYS A 641 16.64 -15.56 -59.29
N ARG A 642 16.82 -15.40 -57.98
CA ARG A 642 18.02 -14.81 -57.36
C ARG A 642 18.82 -15.76 -56.46
N ASN A 643 18.68 -17.08 -56.65
CA ASN A 643 19.65 -18.07 -56.16
C ASN A 643 20.78 -18.28 -57.15
#